data_AF-A0A5B3GQD7-F1
#
_entry.id   AF-A0A5B3GQD7-F1
#
_cell.length_a   1.000
_cell.length_b   1.000
_cell.length_c   1.000
_cell.angle_alpha   90.00
_cell.angle_beta   90.00
_cell.angle_gamma   90.00
#
_symmetry.space_group_name_H-M   'P 1'
#
loop_
_entity.id
_entity.type
_entity.pdbx_description
1 polymer ?
#
loop_
_entity_poly.entity_id
_entity_poly.type
_entity_poly.pdbx_seq_one_letter_code
_entity_poly.pdbx_strand_id
1 'polypeptide(L)'
;MMKQREWMGYAAAVLAAGAFLTGCGNIRKLAKSDPEVGVHLPARSAQNPVAQAADTARTQKIITYRKQDGTELFITPVDVDSLSGEKMMSVAIDEVVISASNRRNLVERNGKINVEFVVSVPQELQARNWQLVVDPQLLKGADTLAFDPLVYSGDRFRTMQRREYARYDDYLGRIVDSADYFERFGDKRAYARYMDRVAEQRTKYADAEARLERMTPEEAMFDRQVGWTTRGERRRQYARLRRYVTATDRKVRERTSYTPDASDKFDHLNDYFAPRYRHAYTGDDVLPGGGIYTRVQGEYPVDGGREREAYIRSLTENPGRVYGEVYTADDAGIRTLAGRRLAYTGLRRPEVEGLLRETGDSAARENYRIRKEYAADRLAALNALDTAEVRRGMLREGELRRNYERAVNSPAAFARLVRHPYYADARLDTVICRPDGRIDYYYTEQVQADENTSKLYLCLAGEVEDRSGRTHRITRSDTLTYNVASMTTFLDETTRYMQRIVLRDAEANARFFFTFPSGKSTLVDTLTANRRQIAAVRSLTRGLMTDPVYIIDSITLRATASPEGTWQVNERLARERAEALRRVLVSEFRTLYDSLRVSGSYTLDENGRQVLDRSAGEQLPDLPNLLRTKWLAEDWDELYRLVAADTLIADKQEVLAMMKWEGNPDTREWRIRMKYPKAYERMRRVIYPQMRAVDFRFNLHRRGMKQDTVYTTEVDAEYMHAVELLKKRRYEEALTILRPYEDRNTALAYMSLGYDAAAYRILRAEPDAASTPDIQYMLAILASRLGDEEQAVTYFLRSVELRESLKFRGNLDPEISRLIRKYGLFREDFE
;
A
#
# COMPACT_ATOMS: atom_id res chain seq x y z
N MET A 1 -53.08 -60.32 33.89
CA MET A 1 -52.43 -59.00 34.03
C MET A 1 -51.78 -58.48 32.72
N MET A 2 -52.24 -58.92 31.53
CA MET A 2 -51.66 -58.51 30.23
C MET A 2 -52.50 -57.47 29.47
N LYS A 3 -53.77 -57.24 29.81
CA LYS A 3 -54.65 -56.28 29.12
C LYS A 3 -54.57 -54.83 29.59
N GLN A 4 -53.90 -54.54 30.71
CA GLN A 4 -53.74 -53.16 31.24
C GLN A 4 -52.53 -52.41 30.67
N ARG A 5 -51.56 -53.11 30.07
CA ARG A 5 -50.32 -52.51 29.54
C ARG A 5 -50.45 -52.00 28.09
N GLU A 6 -51.34 -52.58 27.29
CA GLU A 6 -51.60 -52.12 25.92
C GLU A 6 -52.48 -50.87 25.86
N TRP A 7 -53.40 -50.71 26.81
CA TRP A 7 -54.25 -49.51 26.92
C TRP A 7 -53.48 -48.27 27.36
N MET A 8 -52.47 -48.40 28.23
CA MET A 8 -51.60 -47.28 28.60
C MET A 8 -50.63 -46.89 27.46
N GLY A 9 -50.23 -47.83 26.60
CA GLY A 9 -49.43 -47.54 25.41
C GLY A 9 -50.20 -46.76 24.35
N TYR A 10 -51.46 -47.12 24.10
CA TYR A 10 -52.34 -46.38 23.19
C TYR A 10 -52.77 -45.02 23.74
N ALA A 11 -53.04 -44.90 25.04
CA ALA A 11 -53.34 -43.60 25.66
C ALA A 11 -52.14 -42.65 25.66
N ALA A 12 -50.92 -43.15 25.87
CA ALA A 12 -49.70 -42.34 25.78
C ALA A 12 -49.36 -41.96 24.34
N ALA A 13 -49.62 -42.83 23.35
CA ALA A 13 -49.45 -42.51 21.94
C ALA A 13 -50.50 -41.51 21.43
N VAL A 14 -51.75 -41.58 21.91
CA VAL A 14 -52.81 -40.61 21.57
C VAL A 14 -52.63 -39.29 22.31
N LEU A 15 -52.08 -39.27 23.54
CA LEU A 15 -51.70 -38.03 24.22
C LEU A 15 -50.43 -37.40 23.64
N ALA A 16 -49.46 -38.18 23.17
CA ALA A 16 -48.29 -37.67 22.44
C ALA A 16 -48.67 -37.17 21.04
N ALA A 17 -49.51 -37.89 20.29
CA ALA A 17 -50.05 -37.42 19.01
C ALA A 17 -50.98 -36.21 19.17
N GLY A 18 -51.77 -36.17 20.25
CA GLY A 18 -52.60 -35.01 20.62
C GLY A 18 -51.77 -33.78 20.95
N ALA A 19 -50.67 -33.93 21.71
CA ALA A 19 -49.77 -32.83 22.05
C ALA A 19 -48.91 -32.34 20.85
N PHE A 20 -48.56 -33.23 19.91
CA PHE A 20 -47.89 -32.84 18.66
C PHE A 20 -48.85 -32.20 17.64
N LEU A 21 -50.15 -32.48 17.72
CA LEU A 21 -51.16 -31.86 16.85
C LEU A 21 -51.71 -30.53 17.39
N THR A 22 -51.62 -30.26 18.70
CA THR A 22 -51.97 -28.94 19.27
C THR A 22 -50.98 -27.83 18.91
N GLY A 23 -49.75 -28.16 18.49
CA GLY A 23 -48.80 -27.18 17.95
C GLY A 23 -48.99 -26.87 16.45
N CYS A 24 -49.68 -27.75 15.71
CA CYS A 24 -49.87 -27.62 14.27
C CYS A 24 -51.04 -26.70 13.87
N GLY A 25 -51.86 -26.27 14.83
CA GLY A 25 -53.09 -25.54 14.58
C GLY A 25 -52.93 -24.05 14.26
N ASN A 26 -51.82 -23.40 14.63
CA ASN A 26 -51.80 -21.94 14.70
C ASN A 26 -51.29 -21.24 13.41
N ILE A 27 -50.24 -21.71 12.73
CA ILE A 27 -49.84 -21.11 11.43
C ILE A 27 -50.90 -21.37 10.34
N ARG A 28 -51.58 -22.53 10.38
CA ARG A 28 -52.71 -22.82 9.48
C ARG A 28 -53.94 -21.95 9.77
N LYS A 29 -54.11 -21.48 11.01
CA LYS A 29 -55.14 -20.48 11.34
C LYS A 29 -54.74 -19.10 10.83
N LEU A 30 -53.46 -18.75 10.90
CA LEU A 30 -52.91 -17.52 10.34
C LEU A 30 -53.19 -17.40 8.84
N ALA A 31 -52.94 -18.48 8.09
CA ALA A 31 -53.25 -18.57 6.66
C ALA A 31 -54.76 -18.48 6.31
N LYS A 32 -55.66 -18.59 7.30
CA LYS A 32 -57.11 -18.42 7.12
C LYS A 32 -57.61 -17.05 7.54
N SER A 33 -56.97 -16.42 8.53
CA SER A 33 -57.34 -15.10 9.04
C SER A 33 -56.63 -13.95 8.33
N ASP A 34 -55.50 -14.22 7.67
CA ASP A 34 -54.65 -13.28 6.91
C ASP A 34 -54.50 -11.88 7.54
N PRO A 35 -53.97 -11.79 8.78
CA PRO A 35 -53.82 -10.50 9.45
C PRO A 35 -52.69 -9.69 8.80
N GLU A 36 -53.00 -8.44 8.46
CA GLU A 36 -52.04 -7.51 7.84
C GLU A 36 -51.30 -6.68 8.89
N VAL A 37 -50.01 -6.45 8.66
CA VAL A 37 -49.24 -5.46 9.43
C VAL A 37 -49.59 -4.08 8.89
N GLY A 38 -50.10 -3.21 9.77
CA GLY A 38 -50.49 -1.86 9.40
C GLY A 38 -49.27 -0.97 9.17
N VAL A 39 -49.34 -0.12 8.15
CA VAL A 39 -48.38 0.96 7.92
C VAL A 39 -49.13 2.28 7.87
N HIS A 40 -48.73 3.22 8.70
CA HIS A 40 -49.46 4.48 8.84
C HIS A 40 -48.50 5.66 8.99
N LEU A 41 -49.01 6.85 8.69
CA LEU A 41 -48.31 8.08 9.05
C LEU A 41 -48.51 8.33 10.56
N PRO A 42 -47.50 8.89 11.27
CA PRO A 42 -47.66 9.27 12.67
C PRO A 42 -48.89 10.17 12.87
N ALA A 43 -49.67 9.95 13.94
CA ALA A 43 -50.84 10.78 14.27
C ALA A 43 -50.44 12.23 14.61
N ARG A 44 -51.37 13.18 14.50
CA ARG A 44 -51.19 14.54 15.03
C ARG A 44 -51.21 14.45 16.56
N SER A 45 -50.07 14.55 17.22
CA SER A 45 -50.05 14.92 18.63
C SER A 45 -50.55 16.36 18.72
N ALA A 46 -51.78 16.54 19.19
CA ALA A 46 -52.27 17.84 19.63
C ALA A 46 -51.39 18.27 20.81
N GLN A 47 -50.42 19.15 20.57
CA GLN A 47 -49.68 19.79 21.65
C GLN A 47 -50.67 20.72 22.38
N ASN A 48 -51.07 20.33 23.58
CA ASN A 48 -51.54 21.28 24.59
C ASN A 48 -50.42 22.32 24.80
N PRO A 49 -50.71 23.62 24.82
CA PRO A 49 -49.69 24.63 25.05
C PRO A 49 -49.15 24.47 26.48
N VAL A 50 -47.93 23.97 26.62
CA VAL A 50 -47.23 23.96 27.89
C VAL A 50 -46.80 25.39 28.18
N ALA A 51 -47.31 25.91 29.30
CA ALA A 51 -46.92 27.18 29.89
C ALA A 51 -45.39 27.27 30.04
N GLN A 52 -44.87 28.49 29.91
CA GLN A 52 -43.49 28.86 30.26
C GLN A 52 -43.08 28.22 31.60
N ALA A 53 -42.28 27.16 31.54
CA ALA A 53 -41.52 26.66 32.67
C ALA A 53 -40.07 27.05 32.45
N ALA A 54 -39.57 27.84 33.40
CA ALA A 54 -38.24 28.40 33.46
C ALA A 54 -37.13 27.34 33.30
N ASP A 55 -36.00 27.82 32.75
CA ASP A 55 -34.65 27.29 32.93
C ASP A 55 -34.51 26.39 34.17
N THR A 56 -34.53 25.08 33.96
CA THR A 56 -33.77 24.06 34.73
C THR A 56 -34.12 22.65 34.23
N ALA A 57 -33.49 22.23 33.14
CA ALA A 57 -33.37 20.82 32.80
C ALA A 57 -31.89 20.51 32.52
N ARG A 58 -31.25 19.84 33.50
CA ARG A 58 -29.86 19.39 33.43
C ARG A 58 -29.70 18.39 32.28
N THR A 59 -28.81 18.69 31.34
CA THR A 59 -28.22 17.72 30.43
C THR A 59 -27.57 16.59 31.24
N GLN A 60 -28.02 15.35 31.05
CA GLN A 60 -27.39 14.20 31.69
C GLN A 60 -25.98 14.01 31.10
N LYS A 61 -24.95 14.26 31.92
CA LYS A 61 -23.55 14.00 31.60
C LYS A 61 -23.30 12.49 31.52
N ILE A 62 -22.74 12.04 30.40
CA ILE A 62 -22.05 10.75 30.29
C ILE A 62 -20.92 10.74 31.33
N ILE A 63 -20.93 9.78 32.25
CA ILE A 63 -19.83 9.62 33.22
C ILE A 63 -18.74 8.80 32.53
N THR A 64 -17.65 9.45 32.15
CA THR A 64 -16.44 8.80 31.64
C THR A 64 -15.62 8.25 32.80
N TYR A 65 -15.40 6.93 32.84
CA TYR A 65 -14.45 6.31 33.77
C TYR A 65 -13.20 5.86 33.00
N ARG A 66 -12.03 6.34 33.41
CA ARG A 66 -10.73 5.97 32.83
C ARG A 66 -10.01 5.05 33.81
N LYS A 67 -9.72 3.82 33.39
CA LYS A 67 -8.90 2.91 34.21
C LYS A 67 -7.42 3.32 34.13
N GLN A 68 -6.62 2.88 35.10
CA GLN A 68 -5.18 3.17 35.19
C GLN A 68 -4.34 2.64 33.99
N ASP A 69 -4.92 1.83 33.09
CA ASP A 69 -4.29 1.38 31.85
C ASP A 69 -4.58 2.27 30.62
N GLY A 70 -5.40 3.31 30.76
CA GLY A 70 -5.73 4.25 29.68
C GLY A 70 -7.00 3.95 28.89
N THR A 71 -7.72 2.85 29.17
CA THR A 71 -8.98 2.53 28.50
C THR A 71 -10.15 3.34 29.08
N GLU A 72 -10.92 4.03 28.24
CA GLU A 72 -12.12 4.78 28.60
C GLU A 72 -13.38 3.94 28.35
N LEU A 73 -14.27 3.83 29.35
CA LEU A 73 -15.52 3.06 29.29
C LEU A 73 -16.73 3.99 29.45
N PHE A 74 -17.70 3.90 28.52
CA PHE A 74 -18.95 4.66 28.56
C PHE A 74 -20.05 3.80 29.22
N ILE A 75 -20.67 4.31 30.29
CA ILE A 75 -21.76 3.61 30.99
C ILE A 75 -23.06 4.40 30.78
N THR A 76 -24.00 3.82 30.04
CA THR A 76 -25.39 4.29 29.92
C THR A 76 -26.23 3.68 31.04
N PRO A 77 -27.06 4.43 31.77
CA PRO A 77 -27.88 3.86 32.83
C PRO A 77 -29.01 2.99 32.26
N VAL A 78 -29.28 1.88 32.94
CA VAL A 78 -30.26 0.84 32.62
C VAL A 78 -31.15 0.67 33.84
N ASP A 79 -32.45 0.84 33.71
CA ASP A 79 -33.39 0.58 34.82
C ASP A 79 -33.83 -0.88 34.80
N VAL A 80 -33.92 -1.49 36.00
CA VAL A 80 -34.23 -2.91 36.19
C VAL A 80 -35.67 -3.03 36.68
N ASP A 81 -36.50 -3.74 35.90
CA ASP A 81 -37.87 -4.06 36.31
C ASP A 81 -37.88 -5.05 37.49
N SER A 82 -38.61 -4.70 38.56
CA SER A 82 -38.58 -5.40 39.85
C SER A 82 -39.29 -6.77 39.83
N LEU A 83 -40.03 -7.09 38.76
CA LEU A 83 -40.74 -8.38 38.61
C LEU A 83 -40.00 -9.39 37.71
N SER A 84 -39.22 -8.92 36.73
CA SER A 84 -38.56 -9.79 35.74
C SER A 84 -37.04 -9.89 35.91
N GLY A 85 -36.40 -8.94 36.59
CA GLY A 85 -34.94 -8.92 36.76
C GLY A 85 -34.15 -8.70 35.47
N GLU A 86 -34.82 -8.38 34.35
CA GLU A 86 -34.17 -8.01 33.09
C GLU A 86 -33.93 -6.49 33.01
N LYS A 87 -32.83 -6.15 32.33
CA LYS A 87 -32.30 -4.80 32.11
C LYS A 87 -33.10 -4.11 31.00
N MET A 88 -33.89 -3.08 31.30
CA MET A 88 -34.57 -2.27 30.29
C MET A 88 -33.81 -0.98 29.99
N MET A 89 -33.61 -0.69 28.71
CA MET A 89 -33.05 0.57 28.23
C MET A 89 -34.21 1.52 27.95
N SER A 90 -34.50 2.44 28.87
CA SER A 90 -35.40 3.57 28.61
C SER A 90 -34.59 4.70 27.97
N VAL A 91 -34.50 4.70 26.63
CA VAL A 91 -34.03 5.89 25.92
C VAL A 91 -35.24 6.81 25.74
N ALA A 92 -35.34 7.85 26.57
CA ALA A 92 -36.09 9.03 26.17
C ALA A 92 -35.27 9.71 25.08
N ILE A 93 -35.68 9.53 23.82
CA ILE A 93 -35.08 10.24 22.69
C ILE A 93 -35.56 11.68 22.75
N ASP A 94 -34.62 12.63 22.71
CA ASP A 94 -34.92 14.05 22.57
C ASP A 94 -35.82 14.27 21.34
N GLU A 95 -36.93 14.97 21.55
CA GLU A 95 -37.83 15.41 20.49
C GLU A 95 -37.06 16.35 19.55
N VAL A 96 -36.50 15.82 18.47
CA VAL A 96 -36.09 16.65 17.33
C VAL A 96 -37.36 16.99 16.56
N VAL A 97 -37.98 18.09 16.99
CA VAL A 97 -39.12 18.73 16.33
C VAL A 97 -38.76 19.04 14.88
N ILE A 98 -39.30 18.27 13.93
CA ILE A 98 -39.65 18.82 12.62
C ILE A 98 -41.11 18.48 12.35
N SER A 99 -41.95 19.34 12.91
CA SER A 99 -43.37 19.44 12.61
C SER A 99 -43.56 19.91 11.17
N ALA A 100 -43.64 18.98 10.22
CA ALA A 100 -44.21 19.26 8.90
C ALA A 100 -45.72 18.95 8.94
N SER A 101 -46.52 20.00 8.73
CA SER A 101 -47.98 19.97 8.77
C SER A 101 -48.64 19.13 7.67
N ASN A 102 -47.86 18.50 6.78
CA ASN A 102 -48.37 17.63 5.69
C ASN A 102 -47.40 16.47 5.36
N ARG A 103 -47.39 15.42 6.20
CA ARG A 103 -46.42 14.30 6.21
C ARG A 103 -46.41 13.39 4.98
N ARG A 104 -47.36 13.54 4.04
CA ARG A 104 -47.29 12.87 2.72
C ARG A 104 -46.31 13.54 1.76
N ASN A 105 -45.98 14.80 2.01
CA ASN A 105 -45.07 15.56 1.18
C ASN A 105 -43.73 15.69 1.91
N LEU A 106 -42.74 14.92 1.47
CA LEU A 106 -41.38 14.95 2.01
C LEU A 106 -40.59 16.07 1.35
N VAL A 107 -39.61 16.63 2.05
CA VAL A 107 -38.74 17.68 1.50
C VAL A 107 -37.34 17.13 1.35
N GLU A 108 -36.73 17.42 0.20
CA GLU A 108 -35.34 17.09 -0.06
C GLU A 108 -34.40 18.14 0.57
N ARG A 109 -33.40 17.65 1.32
CA ARG A 109 -32.36 18.47 1.95
C ARG A 109 -31.01 17.84 1.70
N ASN A 110 -30.09 18.62 1.14
CA ASN A 110 -28.71 18.18 0.91
C ASN A 110 -28.63 16.87 0.10
N GLY A 111 -29.53 16.69 -0.87
CA GLY A 111 -29.66 15.45 -1.65
C GLY A 111 -30.24 14.26 -0.88
N LYS A 112 -30.81 14.46 0.31
CA LYS A 112 -31.37 13.40 1.17
C LYS A 112 -32.80 13.71 1.58
N ILE A 113 -33.55 12.66 1.89
CA ILE A 113 -34.95 12.73 2.31
C ILE A 113 -35.13 11.87 3.54
N ASN A 114 -35.81 12.41 4.55
CA ASN A 114 -36.19 11.66 5.73
C ASN A 114 -37.56 11.03 5.49
N VAL A 115 -37.64 9.70 5.54
CA VAL A 115 -38.88 8.94 5.42
C VAL A 115 -39.30 8.51 6.82
N GLU A 116 -40.52 8.88 7.21
CA GLU A 116 -41.07 8.60 8.55
C GLU A 116 -42.40 7.86 8.45
N PHE A 117 -42.53 6.73 9.14
CA PHE A 117 -43.75 5.92 9.17
C PHE A 117 -43.87 5.15 10.48
N VAL A 118 -45.09 4.70 10.77
CA VAL A 118 -45.39 3.84 11.92
C VAL A 118 -45.70 2.44 11.41
N VAL A 119 -44.98 1.46 11.93
CA VAL A 119 -45.26 0.03 11.72
C VAL A 119 -46.10 -0.47 12.88
N SER A 120 -47.20 -1.12 12.55
CA SER A 120 -48.21 -1.51 13.52
C SER A 120 -48.52 -2.97 13.45
N VAL A 121 -48.08 -3.70 14.48
CA VAL A 121 -48.20 -5.16 14.55
C VAL A 121 -49.46 -5.53 15.32
N PRO A 122 -50.44 -6.21 14.69
CA PRO A 122 -51.66 -6.64 15.34
C PRO A 122 -51.41 -7.83 16.28
N GLN A 123 -52.29 -8.05 17.27
CA GLN A 123 -52.12 -9.06 18.33
C GLN A 123 -52.01 -10.49 17.77
N GLU A 124 -52.66 -10.76 16.65
CA GLU A 124 -52.74 -12.05 15.95
C GLU A 124 -51.36 -12.54 15.46
N LEU A 125 -50.43 -11.62 15.20
CA LEU A 125 -49.06 -11.91 14.76
C LEU A 125 -48.06 -12.00 15.93
N GLN A 126 -48.50 -11.72 17.17
CA GLN A 126 -47.63 -11.63 18.35
C GLN A 126 -47.57 -12.94 19.15
N ALA A 127 -47.64 -14.12 18.52
CA ALA A 127 -47.66 -15.36 19.28
C ALA A 127 -46.34 -15.64 20.00
N ARG A 128 -46.42 -16.10 21.25
CA ARG A 128 -45.26 -16.43 22.12
C ARG A 128 -44.27 -17.43 21.51
N ASN A 129 -44.72 -18.28 20.59
CA ASN A 129 -43.93 -19.32 19.93
C ASN A 129 -43.51 -18.97 18.51
N TRP A 130 -43.68 -17.72 18.08
CA TRP A 130 -43.33 -17.25 16.75
C TRP A 130 -42.25 -16.18 16.81
N GLN A 131 -41.59 -15.98 15.68
CA GLN A 131 -40.84 -14.77 15.38
C GLN A 131 -41.45 -14.16 14.14
N LEU A 132 -41.88 -12.91 14.25
CA LEU A 132 -42.31 -12.09 13.13
C LEU A 132 -41.14 -11.21 12.71
N VAL A 133 -40.84 -11.23 11.41
CA VAL A 133 -39.88 -10.33 10.77
C VAL A 133 -40.65 -9.47 9.80
N VAL A 134 -40.60 -8.16 10.01
CA VAL A 134 -41.21 -7.16 9.12
C VAL A 134 -40.10 -6.45 8.38
N ASP A 135 -40.15 -6.50 7.06
CA ASP A 135 -39.21 -5.89 6.12
C ASP A 135 -39.88 -4.68 5.45
N PRO A 136 -39.59 -3.44 5.88
CA PRO A 136 -40.07 -2.27 5.19
C PRO A 136 -39.35 -2.12 3.84
N GLN A 137 -40.12 -1.96 2.77
CA GLN A 137 -39.62 -1.83 1.40
C GLN A 137 -40.06 -0.49 0.81
N LEU A 138 -39.08 0.32 0.43
CA LEU A 138 -39.30 1.59 -0.27
C LEU A 138 -39.05 1.41 -1.76
N LEU A 139 -40.10 1.52 -2.56
CA LEU A 139 -40.03 1.48 -4.01
C LEU A 139 -39.75 2.87 -4.57
N LYS A 140 -38.77 2.93 -5.46
CA LYS A 140 -38.22 4.15 -6.05
C LYS A 140 -38.02 3.93 -7.55
N GLY A 141 -39.04 4.22 -8.34
CA GLY A 141 -39.05 3.86 -9.77
C GLY A 141 -39.03 2.34 -9.95
N ALA A 142 -38.00 1.83 -10.62
CA ALA A 142 -37.79 0.38 -10.79
C ALA A 142 -37.03 -0.26 -9.60
N ASP A 143 -36.37 0.55 -8.78
CA ASP A 143 -35.54 0.06 -7.68
C ASP A 143 -36.36 -0.15 -6.40
N THR A 144 -35.97 -1.15 -5.62
CA THR A 144 -36.55 -1.44 -4.30
C THR A 144 -35.45 -1.35 -3.26
N LEU A 145 -35.57 -0.39 -2.35
CA LEU A 145 -34.67 -0.24 -1.20
C LEU A 145 -35.30 -0.95 0.00
N ALA A 146 -34.63 -2.00 0.48
CA ALA A 146 -35.01 -2.65 1.73
C ALA A 146 -34.44 -1.85 2.91
N PHE A 147 -35.27 -1.58 3.90
CA PHE A 147 -34.85 -1.03 5.18
C PHE A 147 -34.53 -2.14 6.17
N ASP A 148 -33.83 -1.77 7.24
CA ASP A 148 -33.47 -2.69 8.32
C ASP A 148 -34.73 -3.34 8.93
N PRO A 149 -34.74 -4.67 9.12
CA PRO A 149 -35.93 -5.39 9.53
C PRO A 149 -36.31 -5.11 10.99
N LEU A 150 -37.60 -5.21 11.27
CA LEU A 150 -38.16 -5.19 12.63
C LEU A 150 -38.51 -6.62 13.04
N VAL A 151 -37.80 -7.13 14.05
CA VAL A 151 -37.91 -8.48 14.55
C VAL A 151 -38.66 -8.50 15.88
N TYR A 152 -39.80 -9.17 15.88
CA TYR A 152 -40.66 -9.36 17.04
C TYR A 152 -40.65 -10.83 17.42
N SER A 153 -39.91 -11.17 18.46
CA SER A 153 -39.72 -12.54 18.93
C SER A 153 -40.63 -12.84 20.12
N GLY A 154 -41.45 -13.88 20.04
CA GLY A 154 -42.17 -14.36 21.22
C GLY A 154 -41.21 -14.93 22.28
N ASP A 155 -41.54 -14.79 23.56
CA ASP A 155 -40.68 -15.23 24.68
C ASP A 155 -40.29 -16.72 24.62
N ARG A 156 -41.21 -17.61 24.20
CA ARG A 156 -40.91 -19.04 24.04
C ARG A 156 -40.03 -19.30 22.82
N PHE A 157 -40.15 -18.51 21.75
CA PHE A 157 -39.24 -18.58 20.60
C PHE A 157 -37.84 -18.10 21.01
N ARG A 158 -37.74 -16.95 21.68
CA ARG A 158 -36.47 -16.41 22.19
C ARG A 158 -35.78 -17.38 23.16
N THR A 159 -36.53 -18.01 24.04
CA THR A 159 -36.00 -19.03 24.97
C THR A 159 -35.41 -20.23 24.22
N MET A 160 -36.03 -20.64 23.11
CA MET A 160 -35.49 -21.69 22.26
C MET A 160 -34.19 -21.23 21.61
N GLN A 161 -34.14 -20.04 20.99
CA GLN A 161 -32.91 -19.47 20.42
C GLN A 161 -31.78 -19.41 21.44
N ARG A 162 -32.04 -18.90 22.65
CA ARG A 162 -31.06 -18.87 23.76
C ARG A 162 -30.50 -20.27 24.06
N ARG A 163 -31.34 -21.33 24.00
CA ARG A 163 -30.88 -22.72 24.17
C ARG A 163 -30.06 -23.22 22.97
N GLU A 164 -30.34 -22.76 21.76
CA GLU A 164 -29.56 -23.12 20.57
C GLU A 164 -28.17 -22.51 20.64
N TYR A 165 -28.10 -21.22 20.95
CA TYR A 165 -26.84 -20.51 21.19
C TYR A 165 -26.08 -21.09 22.38
N ALA A 166 -26.74 -21.43 23.50
CA ALA A 166 -26.07 -22.08 24.62
C ALA A 166 -25.40 -23.42 24.23
N ARG A 167 -26.00 -24.22 23.34
CA ARG A 167 -25.35 -25.44 22.82
C ARG A 167 -24.11 -25.12 21.96
N TYR A 168 -24.15 -24.02 21.24
CA TYR A 168 -23.01 -23.54 20.46
C TYR A 168 -21.93 -22.93 21.35
N ASP A 169 -22.31 -22.20 22.40
CA ASP A 169 -21.38 -21.69 23.41
C ASP A 169 -20.71 -22.85 24.16
N ASP A 170 -21.45 -23.92 24.50
CA ASP A 170 -20.88 -25.16 25.01
C ASP A 170 -19.91 -25.82 24.02
N TYR A 171 -20.14 -25.67 22.71
CA TYR A 171 -19.21 -26.14 21.68
C TYR A 171 -17.94 -25.29 21.66
N LEU A 172 -18.08 -23.95 21.67
CA LEU A 172 -16.98 -23.01 21.74
C LEU A 172 -16.15 -23.18 23.01
N GLY A 173 -16.78 -23.41 24.17
CA GLY A 173 -16.10 -23.66 25.44
C GLY A 173 -15.31 -24.97 25.47
N ARG A 174 -15.51 -25.88 24.51
CA ARG A 174 -14.64 -27.08 24.33
C ARG A 174 -13.41 -26.79 23.46
N ILE A 175 -13.37 -25.65 22.79
CA ILE A 175 -12.20 -25.17 22.06
C ILE A 175 -11.33 -24.44 23.07
N VAL A 176 -10.12 -24.94 23.22
CA VAL A 176 -9.12 -24.40 24.13
C VAL A 176 -8.30 -23.38 23.34
N ASP A 177 -7.97 -22.25 23.97
CA ASP A 177 -7.07 -21.27 23.38
C ASP A 177 -5.61 -21.72 23.51
N SER A 178 -4.78 -21.25 22.59
CA SER A 178 -3.33 -21.42 22.55
C SER A 178 -2.61 -21.10 23.87
N ALA A 179 -3.10 -20.13 24.64
CA ALA A 179 -2.57 -19.80 25.96
C ALA A 179 -2.70 -20.95 26.97
N ASP A 180 -3.75 -21.78 26.84
CA ASP A 180 -4.10 -22.86 27.78
C ASP A 180 -3.70 -24.25 27.26
N TYR A 181 -3.05 -24.35 26.10
CA TYR A 181 -2.68 -25.64 25.50
C TYR A 181 -1.86 -26.52 26.41
N PHE A 182 -0.87 -25.96 27.11
CA PHE A 182 -0.05 -26.75 28.02
C PHE A 182 -0.83 -27.24 29.24
N GLU A 183 -1.77 -26.42 29.74
CA GLU A 183 -2.57 -26.77 30.90
C GLU A 183 -3.56 -27.89 30.60
N ARG A 184 -4.11 -27.91 29.37
CA ARG A 184 -5.12 -28.89 28.95
C ARG A 184 -4.55 -30.12 28.25
N PHE A 185 -3.52 -29.95 27.42
CA PHE A 185 -2.99 -30.98 26.51
C PHE A 185 -1.51 -31.33 26.77
N GLY A 186 -0.84 -30.63 27.69
CA GLY A 186 0.57 -30.87 28.02
C GLY A 186 0.77 -32.06 28.96
N ASP A 187 1.84 -32.83 28.74
CA ASP A 187 2.27 -33.85 29.71
C ASP A 187 3.02 -33.20 30.88
N LYS A 188 2.25 -32.77 31.88
CA LYS A 188 2.79 -32.12 33.09
C LYS A 188 3.77 -33.00 33.86
N ARG A 189 3.58 -34.32 33.85
CA ARG A 189 4.47 -35.26 34.57
C ARG A 189 5.80 -35.44 33.84
N ALA A 190 5.78 -35.51 32.51
CA ALA A 190 7.01 -35.53 31.72
C ALA A 190 7.77 -34.21 31.85
N TYR A 191 7.07 -33.07 31.78
CA TYR A 191 7.65 -31.75 31.96
C TYR A 191 8.28 -31.57 33.34
N ALA A 192 7.57 -31.92 34.43
CA ALA A 192 8.11 -31.84 35.78
C ALA A 192 9.40 -32.66 35.93
N ARG A 193 9.39 -33.94 35.51
CA ARG A 193 10.60 -34.79 35.53
C ARG A 193 11.75 -34.23 34.71
N TYR A 194 11.47 -33.58 33.60
CA TYR A 194 12.50 -32.94 32.78
C TYR A 194 13.08 -31.71 33.50
N MET A 195 12.24 -30.86 34.09
CA MET A 195 12.68 -29.69 34.84
C MET A 195 13.45 -30.06 36.10
N ASP A 196 13.08 -31.14 36.78
CA ASP A 196 13.83 -31.68 37.92
C ASP A 196 15.24 -32.10 37.49
N ARG A 197 15.37 -32.83 36.37
CA ARG A 197 16.69 -33.18 35.80
C ARG A 197 17.50 -31.95 35.40
N VAL A 198 16.85 -30.92 34.83
CA VAL A 198 17.54 -29.66 34.49
C VAL A 198 18.05 -28.97 35.76
N ALA A 199 17.26 -28.93 36.84
CA ALA A 199 17.67 -28.37 38.12
C ALA A 199 18.84 -29.16 38.75
N GLU A 200 18.80 -30.49 38.70
CA GLU A 200 19.90 -31.36 39.11
C GLU A 200 21.17 -31.12 38.29
N GLN A 201 21.05 -30.96 36.97
CA GLN A 201 22.21 -30.63 36.14
C GLN A 201 22.74 -29.22 36.41
N ARG A 202 21.87 -28.23 36.60
CA ARG A 202 22.26 -26.85 36.95
C ARG A 202 23.05 -26.82 38.25
N THR A 203 22.57 -27.49 39.29
CA THR A 203 23.28 -27.60 40.58
C THR A 203 24.63 -28.30 40.40
N LYS A 204 24.67 -29.43 39.68
CA LYS A 204 25.92 -30.15 39.38
C LYS A 204 26.97 -29.27 38.70
N TYR A 205 26.60 -28.52 37.66
CA TYR A 205 27.57 -27.70 36.91
C TYR A 205 27.91 -26.38 37.61
N ALA A 206 26.98 -25.78 38.36
CA ALA A 206 27.27 -24.65 39.24
C ALA A 206 28.26 -25.03 40.35
N ASP A 207 28.07 -26.20 40.98
CA ASP A 207 29.02 -26.72 41.97
C ASP A 207 30.38 -27.01 41.34
N ALA A 208 30.42 -27.56 40.12
CA ALA A 208 31.67 -27.83 39.40
C ALA A 208 32.42 -26.55 39.03
N GLU A 209 31.71 -25.52 38.56
CA GLU A 209 32.28 -24.21 38.24
C GLU A 209 32.84 -23.53 39.50
N ALA A 210 32.04 -23.44 40.57
CA ALA A 210 32.47 -22.85 41.84
C ALA A 210 33.65 -23.61 42.48
N ARG A 211 33.71 -24.94 42.32
CA ARG A 211 34.86 -25.75 42.74
C ARG A 211 36.11 -25.45 41.93
N LEU A 212 35.99 -25.36 40.61
CA LEU A 212 37.11 -25.02 39.73
C LEU A 212 37.63 -23.62 40.04
N GLU A 213 36.77 -22.62 40.24
CA GLU A 213 37.19 -21.24 40.56
C GLU A 213 38.03 -21.11 41.83
N ARG A 214 37.83 -22.00 42.80
CA ARG A 214 38.53 -21.99 44.10
C ARG A 214 39.80 -22.83 44.11
N MET A 215 40.08 -23.61 43.06
CA MET A 215 41.20 -24.54 43.00
C MET A 215 42.28 -24.09 42.01
N THR A 216 43.53 -24.40 42.31
CA THR A 216 44.61 -24.29 41.33
C THR A 216 44.53 -25.43 40.30
N PRO A 217 45.15 -25.29 39.10
CA PRO A 217 45.16 -26.35 38.09
C PRO A 217 45.71 -27.69 38.60
N GLU A 218 46.65 -27.67 39.54
CA GLU A 218 47.23 -28.87 40.15
C GLU A 218 46.29 -29.55 41.16
N GLU A 219 45.53 -28.77 41.93
CA GLU A 219 44.53 -29.29 42.86
C GLU A 219 43.32 -29.85 42.09
N ALA A 220 42.83 -29.10 41.10
CA ALA A 220 41.70 -29.48 40.26
C ALA A 220 41.98 -30.78 39.48
N MET A 221 43.23 -31.00 39.05
CA MET A 221 43.64 -32.17 38.29
C MET A 221 43.25 -33.49 38.95
N PHE A 222 43.28 -33.54 40.29
CA PHE A 222 43.00 -34.73 41.10
C PHE A 222 41.67 -34.68 41.85
N ASP A 223 40.84 -33.65 41.64
CA ASP A 223 39.56 -33.54 42.33
C ASP A 223 38.62 -34.68 41.93
N ARG A 224 37.81 -35.14 42.89
CA ARG A 224 36.91 -36.29 42.71
C ARG A 224 35.80 -36.02 41.68
N GLN A 225 35.38 -34.78 41.51
CA GLN A 225 34.27 -34.39 40.64
C GLN A 225 34.75 -33.72 39.35
N VAL A 226 35.77 -32.87 39.43
CA VAL A 226 36.26 -32.08 38.28
C VAL A 226 37.66 -32.45 37.80
N GLY A 227 38.30 -33.48 38.39
CA GLY A 227 39.63 -33.95 38.01
C GLY A 227 39.66 -34.90 36.82
N TRP A 228 40.71 -34.80 36.00
CA TRP A 228 40.91 -35.58 34.76
C TRP A 228 41.91 -36.71 34.89
N THR A 229 42.62 -36.80 36.02
CA THR A 229 43.51 -37.91 36.30
C THR A 229 43.55 -38.21 37.79
N THR A 230 44.05 -39.38 38.15
CA THR A 230 44.25 -39.77 39.54
C THR A 230 45.71 -39.66 39.96
N ARG A 231 45.98 -39.46 41.26
CA ARG A 231 47.35 -39.48 41.80
C ARG A 231 48.08 -40.78 41.47
N GLY A 232 47.37 -41.90 41.41
CA GLY A 232 47.92 -43.21 41.05
C GLY A 232 48.36 -43.30 39.59
N GLU A 233 47.54 -42.83 38.65
CA GLU A 233 47.90 -42.76 37.23
C GLU A 233 49.08 -41.83 37.00
N ARG A 234 49.08 -40.68 37.68
CA ARG A 234 50.19 -39.73 37.59
C ARG A 234 51.52 -40.34 38.05
N ARG A 235 51.51 -41.06 39.18
CA ARG A 235 52.68 -41.82 39.64
C ARG A 235 53.13 -42.87 38.62
N ARG A 236 52.21 -43.57 37.96
CA ARG A 236 52.55 -44.54 36.90
C ARG A 236 53.18 -43.86 35.69
N GLN A 237 52.68 -42.69 35.28
CA GLN A 237 53.25 -41.88 34.20
C GLN A 237 54.70 -41.47 34.52
N TYR A 238 54.96 -40.92 35.70
CA TYR A 238 56.32 -40.56 36.12
C TYR A 238 57.23 -41.77 36.33
N ALA A 239 56.71 -42.91 36.80
CA ALA A 239 57.49 -44.15 36.87
C ALA A 239 57.89 -44.68 35.48
N ARG A 240 57.07 -44.44 34.44
CA ARG A 240 57.45 -44.73 33.04
C ARG A 240 58.52 -43.77 32.54
N LEU A 241 58.41 -42.47 32.84
CA LEU A 241 59.46 -41.48 32.52
C LEU A 241 60.78 -41.80 33.22
N ARG A 242 60.75 -42.16 34.51
CA ARG A 242 61.94 -42.57 35.28
C ARG A 242 62.58 -43.83 34.70
N ARG A 243 61.77 -44.82 34.29
CA ARG A 243 62.26 -46.00 33.57
C ARG A 243 62.89 -45.63 32.23
N TYR A 244 62.30 -44.70 31.49
CA TYR A 244 62.86 -44.20 30.23
C TYR A 244 64.20 -43.49 30.44
N VAL A 245 64.31 -42.61 31.43
CA VAL A 245 65.57 -41.93 31.79
C VAL A 245 66.63 -42.97 32.15
N THR A 246 66.33 -43.87 33.09
CA THR A 246 67.30 -44.89 33.55
C THR A 246 67.73 -45.83 32.41
N ALA A 247 66.80 -46.24 31.55
CA ALA A 247 67.10 -47.10 30.40
C ALA A 247 67.91 -46.35 29.33
N THR A 248 67.64 -45.05 29.13
CA THR A 248 68.40 -44.21 28.21
C THR A 248 69.80 -43.97 28.73
N ASP A 249 69.96 -43.60 30.01
CA ASP A 249 71.25 -43.39 30.66
C ASP A 249 72.10 -44.67 30.63
N ARG A 250 71.49 -45.83 30.90
CA ARG A 250 72.15 -47.15 30.76
C ARG A 250 72.60 -47.41 29.33
N LYS A 251 71.71 -47.21 28.34
CA LYS A 251 72.04 -47.41 26.91
C LYS A 251 73.13 -46.46 26.42
N VAL A 252 73.11 -45.21 26.87
CA VAL A 252 74.18 -44.25 26.55
C VAL A 252 75.48 -44.78 27.15
N ARG A 253 75.53 -45.11 28.44
CA ARG A 253 76.74 -45.63 29.09
C ARG A 253 77.28 -46.93 28.45
N GLU A 254 76.42 -47.92 28.19
CA GLU A 254 76.80 -49.19 27.53
C GLU A 254 77.41 -48.97 26.13
N ARG A 255 77.05 -47.86 25.47
CA ARG A 255 77.51 -47.49 24.13
C ARG A 255 78.68 -46.50 24.12
N THR A 256 79.15 -46.12 25.31
CA THR A 256 80.10 -45.04 25.58
C THR A 256 81.25 -45.62 26.40
N SER A 257 82.18 -46.35 25.77
CA SER A 257 83.40 -46.85 26.41
C SER A 257 84.61 -46.02 25.98
N TYR A 258 85.26 -45.36 26.92
CA TYR A 258 86.55 -44.70 26.72
C TYR A 258 87.60 -45.41 27.59
N THR A 259 88.66 -45.89 26.93
CA THR A 259 89.84 -46.47 27.58
C THR A 259 91.00 -45.56 27.21
N PRO A 260 91.59 -44.81 28.17
CA PRO A 260 92.73 -43.95 27.89
C PRO A 260 93.93 -44.82 27.48
N ASP A 261 94.58 -44.47 26.38
CA ASP A 261 95.80 -45.17 25.96
C ASP A 261 97.01 -44.55 26.69
N ALA A 262 97.50 -45.24 27.73
CA ALA A 262 98.63 -44.78 28.52
C ALA A 262 99.96 -44.70 27.72
N SER A 263 100.00 -45.23 26.49
CA SER A 263 101.17 -45.20 25.63
C SER A 263 101.19 -44.01 24.64
N ASP A 264 100.08 -43.29 24.48
CA ASP A 264 99.98 -42.10 23.63
C ASP A 264 99.97 -40.81 24.47
N LYS A 265 101.10 -40.10 24.47
CA LYS A 265 101.27 -38.83 25.20
C LYS A 265 100.34 -37.73 24.67
N PHE A 266 99.70 -37.91 23.52
CA PHE A 266 98.75 -36.98 22.90
C PHE A 266 97.28 -37.46 22.95
N ASP A 267 96.95 -38.51 23.72
CA ASP A 267 95.57 -39.04 23.81
C ASP A 267 94.54 -37.96 24.24
N HIS A 268 94.99 -36.96 25.02
CA HIS A 268 94.19 -35.81 25.45
C HIS A 268 93.83 -34.81 24.34
N LEU A 269 94.49 -34.85 23.17
CA LEU A 269 94.20 -34.01 21.99
C LEU A 269 93.26 -34.70 20.99
N ASN A 270 93.05 -36.02 21.11
CA ASN A 270 92.06 -36.77 20.32
C ASN A 270 90.60 -36.49 20.76
N ASP A 271 90.41 -35.80 21.89
CA ASP A 271 89.12 -35.40 22.46
C ASP A 271 88.35 -34.39 21.57
N TYR A 272 89.04 -33.71 20.65
CA TYR A 272 88.46 -32.61 19.87
C TYR A 272 88.16 -32.91 18.38
N PHE A 273 88.65 -34.02 17.80
CA PHE A 273 88.64 -34.18 16.33
C PHE A 273 88.16 -35.52 15.72
N ALA A 274 87.66 -36.51 16.48
CA ALA A 274 87.08 -37.71 15.84
C ALA A 274 85.90 -38.35 16.61
N PRO A 275 84.80 -38.76 15.92
CA PRO A 275 83.60 -39.30 16.55
C PRO A 275 83.78 -40.77 16.94
N ARG A 276 83.84 -41.08 18.24
CA ARG A 276 84.02 -42.45 18.77
C ARG A 276 82.96 -42.82 19.81
N TYR A 277 81.74 -43.11 19.34
CA TYR A 277 80.78 -43.96 20.05
C TYR A 277 80.36 -45.09 19.11
N ARG A 278 80.97 -46.27 19.24
CA ARG A 278 80.61 -47.47 18.46
C ARG A 278 80.43 -48.67 19.39
N HIS A 279 79.25 -49.27 19.34
CA HIS A 279 78.84 -50.48 20.05
C HIS A 279 79.60 -51.70 19.50
N ALA A 280 80.00 -52.63 20.36
CA ALA A 280 80.31 -54.00 19.97
C ALA A 280 79.23 -54.95 20.51
N TYR A 281 78.83 -55.94 19.70
CA TYR A 281 78.17 -57.18 20.11
C TYR A 281 78.95 -58.34 19.49
N THR A 282 78.98 -59.47 20.20
CA THR A 282 79.69 -60.70 19.81
C THR A 282 79.13 -61.33 18.54
N GLY A 283 80.01 -61.59 17.57
CA GLY A 283 79.77 -62.43 16.39
C GLY A 283 79.54 -61.68 15.08
N ASP A 284 80.56 -60.96 14.57
CA ASP A 284 81.06 -60.97 13.18
C ASP A 284 81.93 -59.73 12.87
N ASP A 285 82.85 -59.92 11.92
CA ASP A 285 83.95 -59.04 11.51
C ASP A 285 83.55 -57.59 11.16
N VAL A 286 84.44 -56.66 11.55
CA VAL A 286 84.35 -55.23 11.26
C VAL A 286 84.83 -54.93 9.85
N LEU A 287 84.02 -54.26 9.02
CA LEU A 287 84.50 -53.27 8.03
C LEU A 287 83.50 -52.09 7.90
N PRO A 288 83.96 -50.91 7.44
CA PRO A 288 83.63 -49.63 8.06
C PRO A 288 82.53 -48.88 7.33
N GLY A 289 81.39 -48.64 8.00
CA GLY A 289 80.45 -47.60 7.57
C GLY A 289 79.03 -47.84 8.03
N GLY A 290 78.45 -46.86 8.75
CA GLY A 290 77.02 -46.75 9.07
C GLY A 290 76.52 -47.64 10.23
N GLY A 291 75.92 -47.14 11.30
CA GLY A 291 75.66 -45.77 11.70
C GLY A 291 75.24 -45.69 13.17
N ILE A 292 75.63 -44.61 13.84
CA ILE A 292 74.82 -43.93 14.83
C ILE A 292 74.91 -42.45 14.45
N TYR A 293 73.79 -41.89 14.00
CA TYR A 293 73.69 -40.47 13.67
C TYR A 293 73.78 -39.64 14.97
N THR A 294 74.86 -38.89 15.15
CA THR A 294 74.93 -37.75 16.09
C THR A 294 75.00 -36.41 15.36
N ARG A 295 74.47 -36.33 14.13
CA ARG A 295 74.29 -35.07 13.40
C ARG A 295 72.88 -35.03 12.82
N VAL A 296 71.99 -34.27 13.46
CA VAL A 296 70.85 -33.70 12.73
C VAL A 296 71.46 -32.69 11.78
N GLN A 297 71.23 -32.86 10.48
CA GLN A 297 71.65 -31.89 9.49
C GLN A 297 70.87 -30.59 9.75
N GLY A 298 71.54 -29.53 10.23
CA GLY A 298 71.05 -28.16 10.08
C GLY A 298 70.62 -27.37 11.33
N GLU A 299 70.45 -27.93 12.52
CA GLU A 299 70.07 -27.13 13.71
C GLU A 299 70.81 -27.57 14.97
N TYR A 300 71.84 -26.81 15.35
CA TYR A 300 72.34 -26.78 16.72
C TYR A 300 72.06 -25.39 17.28
N PRO A 301 71.29 -25.25 18.37
CA PRO A 301 71.40 -24.06 19.20
C PRO A 301 72.83 -24.01 19.72
N VAL A 302 73.53 -22.91 19.49
CA VAL A 302 74.96 -22.74 19.81
C VAL A 302 75.26 -23.03 21.30
N ASP A 303 74.24 -22.97 22.16
CA ASP A 303 74.33 -23.22 23.60
C ASP A 303 74.00 -24.65 24.04
N GLY A 304 73.29 -25.46 23.23
CA GLY A 304 72.78 -26.78 23.63
C GLY A 304 73.77 -27.95 23.49
N GLY A 305 74.82 -27.79 22.69
CA GLY A 305 75.83 -28.83 22.47
C GLY A 305 76.67 -29.13 23.71
N ARG A 306 77.03 -28.09 24.48
CA ARG A 306 77.86 -28.22 25.70
C ARG A 306 77.18 -28.99 26.81
N GLU A 307 75.89 -28.74 27.06
CA GLU A 307 75.13 -29.47 28.10
C GLU A 307 74.92 -30.94 27.73
N ARG A 308 74.70 -31.22 26.44
CA ARG A 308 74.58 -32.57 25.91
C ARG A 308 75.90 -33.35 26.08
N GLU A 309 77.01 -32.75 25.72
CA GLU A 309 78.35 -33.34 25.89
C GLU A 309 78.69 -33.53 27.37
N ALA A 310 78.41 -32.52 28.21
CA ALA A 310 78.58 -32.62 29.66
C ALA A 310 77.75 -33.76 30.27
N TYR A 311 76.51 -33.97 29.79
CA TYR A 311 75.69 -35.10 30.20
C TYR A 311 76.33 -36.45 29.81
N ILE A 312 76.73 -36.63 28.54
CA ILE A 312 77.32 -37.90 28.08
C ILE A 312 78.65 -38.16 28.83
N ARG A 313 79.46 -37.13 29.01
CA ARG A 313 80.72 -37.17 29.78
C ARG A 313 80.48 -37.55 31.24
N SER A 314 79.47 -36.95 31.89
CA SER A 314 79.14 -37.24 33.30
C SER A 314 78.70 -38.70 33.54
N LEU A 315 78.10 -39.37 32.54
CA LEU A 315 77.75 -40.79 32.63
C LEU A 315 78.96 -41.73 32.61
N THR A 316 80.07 -41.29 32.00
CA THR A 316 81.32 -42.07 31.91
C THR A 316 82.24 -41.76 33.09
N GLU A 317 82.46 -40.47 33.36
CA GLU A 317 83.42 -40.02 34.38
C GLU A 317 82.85 -40.12 35.80
N ASN A 318 81.54 -39.89 35.98
CA ASN A 318 80.94 -39.87 37.31
C ASN A 318 79.51 -40.44 37.31
N PRO A 319 79.31 -41.72 36.91
CA PRO A 319 78.00 -42.33 36.75
C PRO A 319 77.16 -42.28 38.04
N GLY A 320 77.82 -42.35 39.20
CA GLY A 320 77.16 -42.24 40.51
C GLY A 320 76.42 -40.92 40.70
N ARG A 321 76.94 -39.80 40.15
CA ARG A 321 76.29 -38.49 40.20
C ARG A 321 75.02 -38.47 39.37
N VAL A 322 75.07 -38.98 38.14
CA VAL A 322 73.89 -38.98 37.23
C VAL A 322 72.81 -39.93 37.74
N TYR A 323 73.17 -41.11 38.23
CA TYR A 323 72.21 -42.00 38.88
C TYR A 323 71.66 -41.42 40.18
N GLY A 324 72.49 -40.70 40.94
CA GLY A 324 72.07 -39.92 42.11
C GLY A 324 71.03 -38.87 41.74
N GLU A 325 71.27 -38.09 40.68
CA GLU A 325 70.33 -37.07 40.17
C GLU A 325 68.98 -37.69 39.77
N VAL A 326 68.99 -38.84 39.09
CA VAL A 326 67.73 -39.56 38.77
C VAL A 326 67.08 -40.09 40.04
N TYR A 327 67.86 -40.63 40.99
CA TYR A 327 67.35 -41.21 42.23
C TYR A 327 66.65 -40.16 43.10
N THR A 328 67.28 -39.00 43.31
CA THR A 328 66.77 -37.91 44.15
C THR A 328 65.81 -36.96 43.44
N ALA A 329 65.67 -37.05 42.11
CA ALA A 329 64.74 -36.19 41.37
C ALA A 329 63.29 -36.41 41.81
N ASP A 330 62.57 -35.32 42.01
CA ASP A 330 61.12 -35.31 42.13
C ASP A 330 60.45 -35.52 40.76
N ASP A 331 59.12 -35.53 40.72
CA ASP A 331 58.37 -35.78 39.48
C ASP A 331 58.67 -34.72 38.39
N ALA A 332 58.84 -33.45 38.77
CA ALA A 332 59.23 -32.37 37.87
C ALA A 332 60.68 -32.52 37.35
N GLY A 333 61.60 -32.92 38.24
CA GLY A 333 62.98 -33.26 37.90
C GLY A 333 63.06 -34.44 36.94
N ILE A 334 62.29 -35.51 37.18
CA ILE A 334 62.23 -36.69 36.30
C ILE A 334 61.70 -36.34 34.91
N ARG A 335 60.69 -35.46 34.82
CA ARG A 335 60.19 -34.96 33.53
C ARG A 335 61.25 -34.14 32.81
N THR A 336 61.94 -33.24 33.51
CA THR A 336 63.02 -32.42 32.95
C THR A 336 64.14 -33.30 32.43
N LEU A 337 64.56 -34.29 33.21
CA LEU A 337 65.56 -35.28 32.81
C LEU A 337 65.09 -36.09 31.59
N ALA A 338 63.84 -36.56 31.57
CA ALA A 338 63.28 -37.28 30.42
C ALA A 338 63.23 -36.44 29.14
N GLY A 339 62.84 -35.17 29.24
CA GLY A 339 62.86 -34.21 28.13
C GLY A 339 64.28 -33.95 27.62
N ARG A 340 65.24 -33.74 28.54
CA ARG A 340 66.67 -33.61 28.21
C ARG A 340 67.21 -34.87 27.55
N ARG A 341 66.90 -36.07 28.07
CA ARG A 341 67.33 -37.35 27.48
C ARG A 341 66.78 -37.57 26.08
N LEU A 342 65.51 -37.22 25.87
CA LEU A 342 64.88 -37.25 24.55
C LEU A 342 65.59 -36.29 23.58
N ALA A 343 65.84 -35.04 24.00
CA ALA A 343 66.50 -34.02 23.19
C ALA A 343 67.97 -34.37 22.87
N TYR A 344 68.72 -34.85 23.86
CA TYR A 344 70.15 -35.13 23.72
C TYR A 344 70.43 -36.43 22.96
N THR A 345 69.60 -37.46 23.11
CA THR A 345 69.89 -38.78 22.50
C THR A 345 69.11 -39.03 21.21
N GLY A 346 68.02 -38.31 20.97
CA GLY A 346 67.15 -38.55 19.81
C GLY A 346 66.46 -39.92 19.83
N LEU A 347 66.51 -40.67 20.96
CA LEU A 347 65.83 -41.95 21.14
C LEU A 347 64.32 -41.72 21.32
N ARG A 348 63.67 -41.35 20.22
CA ARG A 348 62.25 -41.04 20.16
C ARG A 348 61.42 -42.28 20.44
N ARG A 349 60.51 -42.15 21.41
CA ARG A 349 59.45 -43.11 21.68
C ARG A 349 58.15 -42.33 21.69
N PRO A 350 57.20 -42.60 20.77
CA PRO A 350 55.93 -41.86 20.69
C PRO A 350 55.18 -41.83 22.03
N GLU A 351 55.24 -42.91 22.80
CA GLU A 351 54.66 -43.01 24.14
C GLU A 351 55.29 -42.04 25.15
N VAL A 352 56.61 -41.82 25.08
CA VAL A 352 57.33 -40.91 25.98
C VAL A 352 57.10 -39.46 25.58
N GLU A 353 57.06 -39.17 24.27
CA GLU A 353 56.69 -37.85 23.76
C GLU A 353 55.25 -37.48 24.14
N GLY A 354 54.32 -38.43 24.05
CA GLY A 354 52.94 -38.29 24.55
C GLY A 354 52.91 -38.01 26.05
N LEU A 355 53.62 -38.81 26.86
CA LEU A 355 53.73 -38.59 28.31
C LEU A 355 54.37 -37.23 28.64
N LEU A 356 55.39 -36.79 27.91
CA LEU A 356 55.99 -35.46 28.09
C LEU A 356 55.07 -34.34 27.62
N ARG A 357 54.13 -34.56 26.70
CA ARG A 357 53.09 -33.58 26.39
C ARG A 357 52.05 -33.52 27.51
N GLU A 358 51.51 -34.67 27.89
CA GLU A 358 50.44 -34.81 28.91
C GLU A 358 50.89 -34.42 30.32
N THR A 359 52.17 -34.66 30.66
CA THR A 359 52.69 -34.36 32.00
C THR A 359 53.14 -32.92 32.19
N GLY A 360 52.91 -32.05 31.20
CA GLY A 360 53.37 -30.67 31.24
C GLY A 360 52.43 -29.72 31.93
N ASP A 361 52.99 -28.69 32.57
CA ASP A 361 52.23 -27.62 33.21
C ASP A 361 51.28 -26.93 32.22
N SER A 362 51.72 -26.76 30.97
CA SER A 362 50.88 -26.24 29.88
C SER A 362 49.69 -27.15 29.59
N ALA A 363 49.86 -28.48 29.61
CA ALA A 363 48.75 -29.41 29.39
C ALA A 363 47.80 -29.48 30.59
N ALA A 364 48.30 -29.34 31.82
CA ALA A 364 47.46 -29.25 33.00
C ALA A 364 46.62 -27.95 33.01
N ARG A 365 47.23 -26.82 32.67
CA ARG A 365 46.52 -25.52 32.54
C ARG A 365 45.50 -25.54 31.40
N GLU A 366 45.84 -26.17 30.27
CA GLU A 366 44.93 -26.31 29.14
C GLU A 366 43.71 -27.17 29.49
N ASN A 367 43.92 -28.34 30.08
CA ASN A 367 42.82 -29.20 30.54
C ASN A 367 41.95 -28.53 31.61
N TYR A 368 42.57 -27.78 32.52
CA TYR A 368 41.86 -26.98 33.51
C TYR A 368 40.98 -25.91 32.85
N ARG A 369 41.51 -25.16 31.88
CA ARG A 369 40.75 -24.17 31.11
C ARG A 369 39.58 -24.81 30.38
N ILE A 370 39.81 -25.90 29.66
CA ILE A 370 38.77 -26.64 28.93
C ILE A 370 37.64 -27.07 29.86
N ARG A 371 37.96 -27.56 31.07
CA ARG A 371 36.93 -27.98 32.03
C ARG A 371 36.17 -26.82 32.65
N LYS A 372 36.85 -25.70 32.89
CA LYS A 372 36.20 -24.48 33.37
C LYS A 372 35.23 -23.94 32.32
N GLU A 373 35.69 -23.83 31.07
CA GLU A 373 34.86 -23.41 29.92
C GLU A 373 33.69 -24.38 29.72
N TYR A 374 33.92 -25.70 29.71
CA TYR A 374 32.86 -26.69 29.56
C TYR A 374 31.79 -26.60 30.67
N ALA A 375 32.20 -26.43 31.93
CA ALA A 375 31.26 -26.29 33.05
C ALA A 375 30.44 -25.00 32.93
N ALA A 376 31.10 -23.87 32.62
CA ALA A 376 30.48 -22.57 32.44
C ALA A 376 29.51 -22.57 31.24
N ASP A 377 29.92 -23.08 30.08
CA ASP A 377 29.11 -23.19 28.87
C ASP A 377 27.89 -24.08 29.11
N ARG A 378 28.07 -25.21 29.79
CA ARG A 378 26.97 -26.12 30.10
C ARG A 378 25.98 -25.49 31.07
N LEU A 379 26.45 -24.75 32.07
CA LEU A 379 25.60 -24.00 33.00
C LEU A 379 24.85 -22.88 32.29
N ALA A 380 25.52 -22.12 31.43
CA ALA A 380 24.93 -21.05 30.62
C ALA A 380 23.82 -21.60 29.70
N ALA A 381 24.08 -22.71 29.00
CA ALA A 381 23.08 -23.38 28.16
C ALA A 381 21.87 -23.87 28.96
N LEU A 382 22.09 -24.41 30.17
CA LEU A 382 20.99 -24.82 31.04
C LEU A 382 20.20 -23.62 31.58
N ASN A 383 20.85 -22.48 31.86
CA ASN A 383 20.20 -21.26 32.36
C ASN A 383 19.41 -20.52 31.27
N ALA A 384 19.90 -20.54 30.03
CA ALA A 384 19.25 -19.95 28.86
C ALA A 384 18.13 -20.82 28.26
N LEU A 385 17.78 -21.94 28.88
CA LEU A 385 16.76 -22.87 28.40
C LEU A 385 15.37 -22.19 28.30
N ASP A 386 14.80 -22.17 27.10
CA ASP A 386 13.43 -21.68 26.88
C ASP A 386 12.40 -22.70 27.40
N THR A 387 11.86 -22.40 28.57
CA THR A 387 10.82 -23.24 29.19
C THR A 387 9.51 -23.29 28.38
N ALA A 388 9.22 -22.28 27.57
CA ALA A 388 8.03 -22.26 26.72
C ALA A 388 8.19 -23.20 25.52
N GLU A 389 9.37 -23.27 24.92
CA GLU A 389 9.69 -24.23 23.86
C GLU A 389 9.61 -25.67 24.37
N VAL A 390 10.17 -25.93 25.55
CA VAL A 390 10.04 -27.25 26.22
C VAL A 390 8.57 -27.61 26.45
N ARG A 391 7.74 -26.66 26.89
CA ARG A 391 6.29 -26.88 27.06
C ARG A 391 5.61 -27.23 25.75
N ARG A 392 5.95 -26.56 24.64
CA ARG A 392 5.39 -26.86 23.30
C ARG A 392 5.75 -28.26 22.82
N GLY A 393 7.00 -28.69 23.02
CA GLY A 393 7.45 -30.04 22.66
C GLY A 393 6.79 -31.16 23.48
N MET A 394 6.15 -30.83 24.60
CA MET A 394 5.47 -31.77 25.50
C MET A 394 3.93 -31.75 25.33
N LEU A 395 3.42 -31.07 24.29
CA LEU A 395 2.01 -31.08 23.94
C LEU A 395 1.63 -32.38 23.23
N ARG A 396 0.45 -32.91 23.54
CA ARG A 396 -0.10 -34.07 22.83
C ARG A 396 -0.68 -33.63 21.48
N GLU A 397 0.08 -33.84 20.42
CA GLU A 397 -0.31 -33.43 19.04
C GLU A 397 -1.68 -33.96 18.61
N GLY A 398 -2.05 -35.18 19.00
CA GLY A 398 -3.35 -35.76 18.66
C GLY A 398 -4.54 -35.02 19.31
N GLU A 399 -4.37 -34.48 20.51
CA GLU A 399 -5.40 -33.68 21.20
C GLU A 399 -5.46 -32.26 20.63
N LEU A 400 -4.29 -31.68 20.31
CA LEU A 400 -4.16 -30.38 19.65
C LEU A 400 -4.84 -30.38 18.26
N ARG A 401 -4.60 -31.42 17.46
CA ARG A 401 -5.24 -31.59 16.15
C ARG A 401 -6.76 -31.65 16.28
N ARG A 402 -7.30 -32.39 17.26
CA ARG A 402 -8.75 -32.43 17.52
C ARG A 402 -9.31 -31.08 17.96
N ASN A 403 -8.55 -30.31 18.75
CA ASN A 403 -8.94 -28.95 19.14
C ASN A 403 -9.00 -28.02 17.92
N TYR A 404 -7.98 -28.09 17.06
CA TYR A 404 -7.92 -27.35 15.80
C TYR A 404 -9.06 -27.73 14.86
N GLU A 405 -9.33 -29.03 14.66
CA GLU A 405 -10.46 -29.51 13.86
C GLU A 405 -11.81 -29.00 14.39
N ARG A 406 -11.99 -28.89 15.71
CA ARG A 406 -13.20 -28.29 16.30
C ARG A 406 -13.29 -26.80 16.00
N ALA A 407 -12.18 -26.07 16.11
CA ALA A 407 -12.15 -24.64 15.79
C ALA A 407 -12.47 -24.40 14.30
N VAL A 408 -11.84 -25.14 13.40
CA VAL A 408 -12.11 -25.05 11.95
C VAL A 408 -13.55 -25.42 11.61
N ASN A 409 -14.11 -26.43 12.27
CA ASN A 409 -15.50 -26.85 12.05
C ASN A 409 -16.53 -25.97 12.78
N SER A 410 -16.13 -24.89 13.45
CA SER A 410 -17.04 -24.02 14.20
C SER A 410 -18.20 -23.45 13.35
N PRO A 411 -17.99 -22.97 12.11
CA PRO A 411 -19.09 -22.50 11.26
C PRO A 411 -20.08 -23.61 10.90
N ALA A 412 -19.60 -24.81 10.63
CA ALA A 412 -20.46 -25.97 10.35
C ALA A 412 -21.21 -26.44 11.61
N ALA A 413 -20.56 -26.35 12.77
CA ALA A 413 -21.20 -26.61 14.06
C ALA A 413 -22.28 -25.56 14.38
N PHE A 414 -22.05 -24.28 14.06
CA PHE A 414 -23.01 -23.20 14.20
C PHE A 414 -24.28 -23.50 13.38
N ALA A 415 -24.15 -23.75 12.07
CA ALA A 415 -25.29 -24.05 11.20
C ALA A 415 -26.09 -25.30 11.63
N ARG A 416 -25.45 -26.26 12.31
CA ARG A 416 -26.12 -27.46 12.84
C ARG A 416 -26.79 -27.23 14.19
N LEU A 417 -26.19 -26.42 15.06
CA LEU A 417 -26.64 -26.22 16.46
C LEU A 417 -27.61 -25.05 16.63
N VAL A 418 -27.41 -23.99 15.85
CA VAL A 418 -28.22 -22.77 15.80
C VAL A 418 -29.02 -22.80 14.50
N ARG A 419 -30.30 -23.17 14.60
CA ARG A 419 -31.20 -23.21 13.44
C ARG A 419 -31.85 -21.86 13.17
N HIS A 420 -32.08 -21.08 14.24
CA HIS A 420 -32.74 -19.78 14.18
C HIS A 420 -31.77 -18.70 14.72
N PRO A 421 -30.80 -18.25 13.90
CA PRO A 421 -29.83 -17.25 14.33
C PRO A 421 -30.51 -15.91 14.65
N TYR A 422 -29.83 -15.07 15.44
CA TYR A 422 -30.24 -13.69 15.62
C TYR A 422 -29.98 -12.88 14.34
N TYR A 423 -30.86 -11.91 14.06
CA TYR A 423 -30.67 -10.97 12.97
C TYR A 423 -29.63 -9.93 13.38
N ALA A 424 -28.49 -9.90 12.70
CA ALA A 424 -27.38 -9.00 13.04
C ALA A 424 -27.74 -7.52 12.78
N ASP A 425 -28.48 -7.27 11.70
CA ASP A 425 -28.79 -5.92 11.20
C ASP A 425 -30.24 -5.51 11.49
N ALA A 426 -30.89 -6.11 12.50
CA ALA A 426 -32.26 -5.75 12.85
C ALA A 426 -32.31 -4.35 13.48
N ARG A 427 -33.19 -3.49 12.95
CA ARG A 427 -33.47 -2.18 13.54
C ARG A 427 -34.07 -2.29 14.93
N LEU A 428 -34.89 -3.31 15.12
CA LEU A 428 -35.51 -3.67 16.38
C LEU A 428 -35.48 -5.20 16.52
N ASP A 429 -35.01 -5.70 17.66
CA ASP A 429 -35.15 -7.12 18.05
C ASP A 429 -35.71 -7.20 19.46
N THR A 430 -37.04 -7.27 19.56
CA THR A 430 -37.78 -7.19 20.83
C THR A 430 -38.41 -8.54 21.19
N VAL A 431 -38.48 -8.81 22.50
CA VAL A 431 -39.15 -10.00 23.05
C VAL A 431 -40.57 -9.66 23.53
N ILE A 432 -41.58 -10.29 22.95
CA ILE A 432 -42.98 -10.13 23.35
C ILE A 432 -43.32 -11.15 24.44
N CYS A 433 -43.48 -10.65 25.67
CA CYS A 433 -43.80 -11.47 26.86
C CYS A 433 -45.30 -11.69 27.07
N ARG A 434 -46.12 -10.67 26.77
CA ARG A 434 -47.58 -10.72 26.78
C ARG A 434 -48.09 -10.05 25.51
N PRO A 435 -48.71 -10.81 24.58
CA PRO A 435 -49.30 -10.22 23.40
C PRO A 435 -50.64 -9.60 23.77
N ASP A 436 -50.59 -8.40 24.34
CA ASP A 436 -51.77 -7.64 24.72
C ASP A 436 -51.83 -6.39 23.85
N GLY A 437 -52.84 -6.31 22.97
CA GLY A 437 -53.05 -5.17 22.09
C GLY A 437 -52.11 -5.09 20.88
N ARG A 438 -52.07 -3.91 20.27
CA ARG A 438 -51.29 -3.57 19.07
C ARG A 438 -49.97 -2.92 19.50
N ILE A 439 -48.88 -3.29 18.82
CA ILE A 439 -47.56 -2.68 19.02
C ILE A 439 -47.29 -1.71 17.87
N ASP A 440 -47.03 -0.45 18.20
CA ASP A 440 -46.67 0.58 17.23
C ASP A 440 -45.19 0.95 17.36
N TYR A 441 -44.45 0.89 16.26
CA TYR A 441 -43.05 1.27 16.17
C TYR A 441 -42.86 2.44 15.22
N TYR A 442 -42.21 3.51 15.68
CA TYR A 442 -41.89 4.69 14.89
C TYR A 442 -40.57 4.48 14.13
N TYR A 443 -40.65 4.45 12.81
CA TYR A 443 -39.51 4.25 11.91
C TYR A 443 -39.13 5.56 11.24
N THR A 444 -37.84 5.91 11.28
CA THR A 444 -37.26 7.06 10.57
C THR A 444 -36.01 6.62 9.83
N GLU A 445 -35.95 6.87 8.52
CA GLU A 445 -34.80 6.53 7.66
C GLU A 445 -34.38 7.71 6.80
N GLN A 446 -33.07 7.86 6.56
CA GLN A 446 -32.56 8.83 5.60
C GLN A 446 -32.27 8.14 4.27
N VAL A 447 -32.91 8.60 3.20
CA VAL A 447 -32.77 8.03 1.86
C VAL A 447 -32.14 9.06 0.93
N GLN A 448 -31.16 8.63 0.14
CA GLN A 448 -30.53 9.48 -0.88
C GLN A 448 -31.52 9.76 -2.02
N ALA A 449 -31.63 11.02 -2.43
CA ALA A 449 -32.42 11.46 -3.57
C ALA A 449 -31.68 11.25 -4.89
N ASP A 450 -32.42 10.89 -5.92
CA ASP A 450 -32.02 10.70 -7.32
C ASP A 450 -33.20 11.04 -8.27
N GLU A 451 -33.03 10.73 -9.55
CA GLU A 451 -34.02 10.91 -10.61
C GLU A 451 -35.40 10.27 -10.35
N ASN A 452 -35.46 9.16 -9.61
CA ASN A 452 -36.68 8.39 -9.35
C ASN A 452 -37.36 8.75 -8.02
N THR A 453 -36.93 9.84 -7.38
CA THR A 453 -37.36 10.20 -6.03
C THR A 453 -38.51 11.20 -6.00
N SER A 454 -39.18 11.48 -7.13
CA SER A 454 -40.32 12.40 -7.15
C SER A 454 -41.53 11.85 -6.39
N LYS A 455 -41.74 10.53 -6.48
CA LYS A 455 -42.76 9.78 -5.74
C LYS A 455 -42.14 8.50 -5.18
N LEU A 456 -42.42 8.23 -3.91
CA LEU A 456 -41.94 7.03 -3.21
C LEU A 456 -43.14 6.22 -2.73
N TYR A 457 -43.02 4.90 -2.83
CA TYR A 457 -44.07 3.97 -2.40
C TYR A 457 -43.49 3.05 -1.34
N LEU A 458 -44.00 3.14 -0.11
CA LEU A 458 -43.57 2.30 1.01
C LEU A 458 -44.59 1.19 1.23
N CYS A 459 -44.14 -0.06 1.24
CA CYS A 459 -44.94 -1.20 1.65
C CYS A 459 -44.19 -2.04 2.69
N LEU A 460 -44.92 -2.79 3.50
CA LEU A 460 -44.34 -3.74 4.44
C LEU A 460 -44.48 -5.14 3.86
N ALA A 461 -43.37 -5.86 3.81
CA ALA A 461 -43.35 -7.31 3.64
C ALA A 461 -42.98 -7.95 4.98
N GLY A 462 -43.18 -9.26 5.10
CA GLY A 462 -42.69 -9.96 6.26
C GLY A 462 -42.96 -11.45 6.24
N GLU A 463 -42.41 -12.12 7.22
CA GLU A 463 -42.63 -13.54 7.44
C GLU A 463 -42.71 -13.87 8.93
N VAL A 464 -43.51 -14.89 9.23
CA VAL A 464 -43.65 -15.45 10.56
C VAL A 464 -43.04 -16.84 10.53
N GLU A 465 -42.07 -17.07 11.41
CA GLU A 465 -41.46 -18.37 11.62
C GLU A 465 -41.91 -18.98 12.96
N ASP A 466 -42.23 -20.27 12.96
CA ASP A 466 -42.47 -21.02 14.18
C ASP A 466 -41.23 -21.76 14.70
N ARG A 467 -41.30 -22.22 15.95
CA ARG A 467 -40.22 -23.01 16.58
C ARG A 467 -39.83 -24.31 15.84
N SER A 468 -40.63 -24.75 14.87
CA SER A 468 -40.34 -25.94 14.06
C SER A 468 -39.66 -25.60 12.72
N GLY A 469 -39.40 -24.32 12.45
CA GLY A 469 -38.82 -23.81 11.21
C GLY A 469 -39.83 -23.69 10.07
N ARG A 470 -41.14 -23.68 10.36
CA ARG A 470 -42.17 -23.42 9.35
C ARG A 470 -42.37 -21.93 9.22
N THR A 471 -42.32 -21.45 7.99
CA THR A 471 -42.51 -20.04 7.66
C THR A 471 -43.87 -19.80 7.00
N HIS A 472 -44.45 -18.63 7.26
CA HIS A 472 -45.62 -18.12 6.57
C HIS A 472 -45.35 -16.65 6.20
N ARG A 473 -45.45 -16.33 4.92
CA ARG A 473 -45.32 -14.95 4.44
C ARG A 473 -46.64 -14.24 4.65
N ILE A 474 -46.59 -13.08 5.30
CA ILE A 474 -47.77 -12.23 5.48
C ILE A 474 -48.10 -11.52 4.16
N THR A 475 -49.39 -11.21 3.96
CA THR A 475 -49.82 -10.36 2.85
C THR A 475 -49.17 -8.98 2.97
N ARG A 476 -48.75 -8.42 1.83
CA ARG A 476 -48.14 -7.08 1.78
C ARG A 476 -49.14 -6.05 2.28
N SER A 477 -48.68 -5.14 3.13
CA SER A 477 -49.52 -4.04 3.61
C SER A 477 -49.98 -3.12 2.47
N ASP A 478 -50.98 -2.31 2.77
CA ASP A 478 -51.29 -1.12 1.97
C ASP A 478 -50.04 -0.27 1.72
N THR A 479 -49.98 0.36 0.54
CA THR A 479 -48.82 1.15 0.11
C THR A 479 -48.99 2.61 0.53
N LEU A 480 -48.06 3.13 1.32
CA LEU A 480 -47.98 4.56 1.61
C LEU A 480 -47.27 5.30 0.47
N THR A 481 -47.94 6.30 -0.10
CA THR A 481 -47.37 7.15 -1.15
C THR A 481 -46.87 8.47 -0.58
N TYR A 482 -45.60 8.76 -0.83
CA TYR A 482 -44.97 10.05 -0.53
C TYR A 482 -44.69 10.83 -1.81
N ASN A 483 -44.97 12.13 -1.81
CA ASN A 483 -44.51 13.05 -2.85
C ASN A 483 -43.30 13.83 -2.33
N VAL A 484 -42.26 14.00 -3.13
CA VAL A 484 -41.06 14.72 -2.68
C VAL A 484 -41.00 16.10 -3.31
N ALA A 485 -41.10 17.12 -2.47
CA ALA A 485 -40.85 18.50 -2.79
C ALA A 485 -39.33 18.73 -2.91
N SER A 486 -38.84 18.90 -4.14
CA SER A 486 -37.43 19.15 -4.42
C SER A 486 -37.16 20.63 -4.72
N MET A 487 -35.89 21.04 -4.62
CA MET A 487 -35.43 22.36 -5.05
C MET A 487 -35.31 22.45 -6.58
N THR A 488 -35.32 21.33 -7.31
CA THR A 488 -35.28 21.32 -8.80
C THR A 488 -36.45 22.07 -9.44
N THR A 489 -37.54 22.34 -8.71
CA THR A 489 -38.63 23.20 -9.18
C THR A 489 -38.17 24.64 -9.50
N PHE A 490 -37.05 25.09 -8.93
CA PHE A 490 -36.46 26.42 -9.18
C PHE A 490 -35.37 26.43 -10.26
N LEU A 491 -35.18 25.31 -10.96
CA LEU A 491 -34.21 25.18 -12.04
C LEU A 491 -34.55 26.09 -13.22
N ASP A 492 -33.56 26.80 -13.75
CA ASP A 492 -33.65 27.49 -15.03
C ASP A 492 -33.36 26.54 -16.19
N GLU A 493 -34.35 26.31 -17.06
CA GLU A 493 -34.19 25.45 -18.24
C GLU A 493 -33.93 26.25 -19.53
N THR A 494 -33.74 27.57 -19.44
CA THR A 494 -33.51 28.39 -20.62
C THR A 494 -32.17 28.05 -21.29
N THR A 495 -32.19 27.92 -22.62
CA THR A 495 -31.00 27.57 -23.39
C THR A 495 -29.98 28.72 -23.36
N ARG A 496 -28.78 28.45 -22.84
CA ARG A 496 -27.68 29.41 -22.80
C ARG A 496 -26.84 29.34 -24.09
N TYR A 497 -26.40 30.51 -24.57
CA TYR A 497 -25.54 30.65 -25.75
C TYR A 497 -24.18 31.25 -25.36
N MET A 498 -23.12 30.84 -26.07
CA MET A 498 -21.76 31.36 -25.91
C MET A 498 -21.21 31.95 -27.22
N GLN A 499 -20.34 32.95 -27.11
CA GLN A 499 -19.66 33.56 -28.26
C GLN A 499 -18.29 32.91 -28.49
N ARG A 500 -18.04 32.41 -29.70
CA ARG A 500 -16.76 31.85 -30.10
C ARG A 500 -16.05 32.76 -31.10
N ILE A 501 -14.77 33.02 -30.85
CA ILE A 501 -13.91 33.84 -31.70
C ILE A 501 -13.12 32.92 -32.63
N VAL A 502 -13.28 33.07 -33.94
CA VAL A 502 -12.54 32.31 -34.95
C VAL A 502 -11.52 33.21 -35.65
N LEU A 503 -10.24 32.85 -35.54
CA LEU A 503 -9.10 33.58 -36.14
C LEU A 503 -8.78 33.09 -37.56
N ARG A 504 -8.28 33.99 -38.40
CA ARG A 504 -8.04 33.77 -39.85
C ARG A 504 -6.69 33.10 -40.20
N ASP A 505 -5.63 33.38 -39.44
CA ASP A 505 -4.25 33.16 -39.90
C ASP A 505 -3.60 31.88 -39.34
N ALA A 506 -2.75 31.22 -40.15
CA ALA A 506 -1.92 30.08 -39.76
C ALA A 506 -0.54 30.11 -40.47
N GLU A 507 0.48 29.50 -39.88
CA GLU A 507 1.85 29.47 -40.45
C GLU A 507 2.41 28.05 -40.53
N ALA A 508 3.10 27.73 -41.63
CA ALA A 508 3.86 26.49 -41.79
C ALA A 508 5.33 26.80 -42.14
N ASN A 509 6.28 26.16 -41.45
CA ASN A 509 7.72 26.39 -41.63
C ASN A 509 8.46 25.09 -42.01
N ALA A 510 9.41 25.18 -42.93
CA ALA A 510 10.24 24.03 -43.36
C ALA A 510 11.66 24.45 -43.71
N ARG A 511 12.64 23.56 -43.54
CA ARG A 511 14.07 23.85 -43.83
C ARG A 511 14.67 22.80 -44.74
N PHE A 512 15.34 23.24 -45.81
CA PHE A 512 15.94 22.38 -46.84
C PHE A 512 17.42 22.67 -47.04
N PHE A 513 18.19 21.66 -47.48
CA PHE A 513 19.65 21.73 -47.56
C PHE A 513 20.13 21.54 -49.00
N PHE A 514 20.53 22.62 -49.67
CA PHE A 514 20.99 22.59 -51.05
C PHE A 514 22.53 22.59 -51.13
N THR A 515 23.06 21.73 -52.00
CA THR A 515 24.51 21.62 -52.24
C THR A 515 24.91 22.58 -53.35
N PHE A 516 25.79 23.51 -53.02
CA PHE A 516 26.43 24.43 -53.97
C PHE A 516 27.92 24.06 -54.13
N PRO A 517 28.47 24.06 -55.35
CA PRO A 517 29.91 23.89 -55.55
C PRO A 517 30.72 24.98 -54.83
N SER A 518 31.94 24.65 -54.40
CA SER A 518 32.79 25.58 -53.65
C SER A 518 33.01 26.90 -54.40
N GLY A 519 32.79 28.03 -53.74
CA GLY A 519 32.93 29.38 -54.31
C GLY A 519 31.88 29.76 -55.37
N LYS A 520 30.88 28.91 -55.64
CA LYS A 520 29.81 29.19 -56.61
C LYS A 520 28.45 29.34 -55.93
N SER A 521 27.61 30.19 -56.52
CA SER A 521 26.21 30.42 -56.10
C SER A 521 25.18 29.76 -57.02
N THR A 522 25.60 29.23 -58.17
CA THR A 522 24.73 28.52 -59.12
C THR A 522 24.29 27.16 -58.56
N LEU A 523 22.97 26.93 -58.53
CA LEU A 523 22.40 25.63 -58.17
C LEU A 523 22.47 24.67 -59.36
N VAL A 524 23.09 23.51 -59.14
CA VAL A 524 23.11 22.42 -60.13
C VAL A 524 21.92 21.50 -59.82
N ASP A 525 20.87 21.62 -60.61
CA ASP A 525 19.62 20.85 -60.50
C ASP A 525 19.77 19.39 -60.98
N THR A 526 20.87 19.05 -61.66
CA THR A 526 21.17 17.68 -62.09
C THR A 526 21.79 16.82 -60.99
N LEU A 527 22.27 17.46 -59.91
CA LEU A 527 22.92 16.77 -58.80
C LEU A 527 21.87 16.04 -57.95
N THR A 528 22.06 14.73 -57.72
CA THR A 528 21.06 13.85 -57.10
C THR A 528 20.56 14.35 -55.74
N ALA A 529 21.45 14.93 -54.92
CA ALA A 529 21.08 15.53 -53.63
C ALA A 529 20.13 16.73 -53.79
N ASN A 530 20.42 17.63 -54.73
CA ASN A 530 19.57 18.80 -55.01
C ASN A 530 18.23 18.38 -55.61
N ARG A 531 18.20 17.39 -56.52
CA ARG A 531 16.93 16.85 -57.07
C ARG A 531 15.99 16.35 -55.97
N ARG A 532 16.52 15.63 -54.97
CA ARG A 532 15.71 15.14 -53.84
C ARG A 532 15.11 16.28 -53.04
N GLN A 533 15.88 17.34 -52.79
CA GLN A 533 15.42 18.51 -52.03
C GLN A 533 14.38 19.33 -52.81
N ILE A 534 14.59 19.52 -54.13
CA ILE A 534 13.60 20.16 -55.01
C ILE A 534 12.29 19.35 -55.01
N ALA A 535 12.36 18.01 -55.11
CA ALA A 535 11.18 17.15 -55.06
C ALA A 535 10.45 17.24 -53.70
N ALA A 536 11.19 17.35 -52.58
CA ALA A 536 10.61 17.52 -51.25
C ALA A 536 9.88 18.86 -51.10
N VAL A 537 10.49 19.96 -51.57
CA VAL A 537 9.83 21.27 -51.63
C VAL A 537 8.55 21.19 -52.47
N ARG A 538 8.61 20.54 -53.64
CA ARG A 538 7.45 20.37 -54.52
C ARG A 538 6.32 19.58 -53.87
N SER A 539 6.65 18.54 -53.11
CA SER A 539 5.66 17.73 -52.39
C SER A 539 4.99 18.50 -51.26
N LEU A 540 5.78 19.24 -50.47
CA LEU A 540 5.24 20.08 -49.38
C LEU A 540 4.30 21.16 -49.93
N THR A 541 4.75 21.88 -50.96
CA THR A 541 3.94 22.93 -51.59
C THR A 541 2.65 22.34 -52.18
N ARG A 542 2.72 21.17 -52.84
CA ARG A 542 1.51 20.48 -53.34
C ARG A 542 0.53 20.16 -52.21
N GLY A 543 1.01 19.61 -51.09
CA GLY A 543 0.16 19.28 -49.94
C GLY A 543 -0.55 20.50 -49.37
N LEU A 544 0.17 21.62 -49.21
CA LEU A 544 -0.39 22.88 -48.75
C LEU A 544 -1.37 23.52 -49.74
N MET A 545 -1.21 23.30 -51.05
CA MET A 545 -2.19 23.75 -52.06
C MET A 545 -3.48 22.94 -52.07
N THR A 546 -3.40 21.65 -51.74
CA THR A 546 -4.56 20.74 -51.72
C THR A 546 -5.25 20.68 -50.36
N ASP A 547 -4.83 21.50 -49.39
CA ASP A 547 -5.44 21.54 -48.07
C ASP A 547 -6.91 22.01 -48.16
N PRO A 548 -7.86 21.28 -47.55
CA PRO A 548 -9.29 21.61 -47.65
C PRO A 548 -9.68 22.83 -46.80
N VAL A 549 -8.86 23.24 -45.83
CA VAL A 549 -9.17 24.30 -44.85
C VAL A 549 -8.41 25.59 -45.15
N TYR A 550 -7.14 25.50 -45.55
CA TYR A 550 -6.23 26.64 -45.70
C TYR A 550 -5.75 26.88 -47.15
N ILE A 551 -5.43 28.12 -47.48
CA ILE A 551 -4.80 28.55 -48.74
C ILE A 551 -3.50 29.31 -48.44
N ILE A 552 -2.48 29.14 -49.28
CA ILE A 552 -1.20 29.84 -49.18
C ILE A 552 -1.36 31.32 -49.61
N ASP A 553 -1.04 32.25 -48.72
CA ASP A 553 -0.98 33.68 -48.99
C ASP A 553 0.38 34.15 -49.48
N SER A 554 1.46 33.69 -48.83
CA SER A 554 2.82 34.09 -49.21
C SER A 554 3.83 33.03 -48.81
N ILE A 555 4.89 32.92 -49.62
CA ILE A 555 6.00 31.99 -49.38
C ILE A 555 7.27 32.82 -49.27
N THR A 556 7.89 32.82 -48.10
CA THR A 556 9.19 33.45 -47.89
C THR A 556 10.28 32.39 -47.84
N LEU A 557 11.26 32.47 -48.74
CA LEU A 557 12.45 31.63 -48.71
C LEU A 557 13.64 32.45 -48.19
N ARG A 558 14.33 31.97 -47.16
CA ARG A 558 15.47 32.64 -46.54
C ARG A 558 16.70 31.74 -46.65
N ALA A 559 17.68 32.14 -47.46
CA ALA A 559 18.94 31.39 -47.55
C ALA A 559 19.95 31.88 -46.50
N THR A 560 20.71 30.94 -45.96
CA THR A 560 21.75 31.17 -44.96
C THR A 560 23.10 30.67 -45.47
N ALA A 561 24.19 31.30 -45.03
CA ALA A 561 25.54 30.80 -45.23
C ALA A 561 26.20 30.43 -43.89
N SER A 562 27.12 29.46 -43.96
CA SER A 562 27.99 29.13 -42.83
C SER A 562 28.99 30.27 -42.59
N PRO A 563 29.38 30.56 -41.34
CA PRO A 563 30.41 31.54 -41.04
C PRO A 563 31.78 30.98 -41.40
N GLU A 564 32.08 30.99 -42.70
CA GLU A 564 33.37 30.61 -43.26
C GLU A 564 33.81 31.70 -44.23
N GLY A 565 34.97 32.32 -43.98
CA GLY A 565 35.37 33.51 -44.73
C GLY A 565 34.78 34.79 -44.15
N THR A 566 34.90 35.90 -44.87
CA THR A 566 34.42 37.20 -44.36
C THR A 566 32.90 37.30 -44.47
N TRP A 567 32.29 38.00 -43.53
CA TRP A 567 30.85 38.21 -43.44
C TRP A 567 30.29 38.80 -44.75
N GLN A 568 31.02 39.73 -45.39
CA GLN A 568 30.64 40.31 -46.68
C GLN A 568 30.55 39.26 -47.81
N VAL A 569 31.43 38.27 -47.81
CA VAL A 569 31.40 37.17 -48.78
C VAL A 569 30.23 36.24 -48.49
N ASN A 570 29.97 35.94 -47.21
CA ASN A 570 28.84 35.10 -46.79
C ASN A 570 27.50 35.77 -47.07
N GLU A 571 27.39 37.08 -46.89
CA GLU A 571 26.21 37.87 -47.25
C GLU A 571 25.92 37.78 -48.75
N ARG A 572 26.93 38.05 -49.58
CA ARG A 572 26.81 37.94 -51.04
C ARG A 572 26.41 36.52 -51.46
N LEU A 573 27.06 35.49 -50.90
CA LEU A 573 26.75 34.09 -51.20
C LEU A 573 25.33 33.71 -50.79
N ALA A 574 24.87 34.09 -49.60
CA ALA A 574 23.50 33.81 -49.14
C ALA A 574 22.47 34.46 -50.07
N ARG A 575 22.70 35.72 -50.47
CA ARG A 575 21.84 36.44 -51.41
C ARG A 575 21.79 35.78 -52.79
N GLU A 576 22.94 35.54 -53.41
CA GLU A 576 23.01 34.95 -54.75
C GLU A 576 22.44 33.52 -54.77
N ARG A 577 22.64 32.74 -53.70
CA ARG A 577 22.04 31.40 -53.56
C ARG A 577 20.53 31.45 -53.41
N ALA A 578 19.99 32.40 -52.63
CA ALA A 578 18.54 32.61 -52.53
C ALA A 578 17.93 32.92 -53.90
N GLU A 579 18.57 33.81 -54.66
CA GLU A 579 18.13 34.19 -56.01
C GLU A 579 18.25 33.03 -57.01
N ALA A 580 19.35 32.28 -56.98
CA ALA A 580 19.54 31.11 -57.83
C ALA A 580 18.49 30.03 -57.58
N LEU A 581 18.20 29.73 -56.30
CA LEU A 581 17.17 28.77 -55.92
C LEU A 581 15.77 29.27 -56.30
N ARG A 582 15.47 30.57 -56.12
CA ARG A 582 14.20 31.16 -56.54
C ARG A 582 13.94 30.91 -58.02
N ARG A 583 14.95 31.07 -58.90
CA ARG A 583 14.77 30.85 -60.35
C ARG A 583 14.34 29.41 -60.65
N VAL A 584 14.98 28.43 -60.03
CA VAL A 584 14.66 27.00 -60.20
C VAL A 584 13.28 26.65 -59.62
N LEU A 585 12.95 27.18 -58.45
CA LEU A 585 11.66 26.92 -57.82
C LEU A 585 10.50 27.61 -58.52
N VAL A 586 10.71 28.80 -59.10
CA VAL A 586 9.69 29.47 -59.92
C VAL A 586 9.31 28.61 -61.12
N SER A 587 10.28 27.98 -61.81
CA SER A 587 9.97 27.04 -62.90
C SER A 587 9.23 25.81 -62.39
N GLU A 588 9.67 25.19 -61.29
CA GLU A 588 9.01 24.01 -60.72
C GLU A 588 7.58 24.31 -60.22
N PHE A 589 7.38 25.46 -59.58
CA PHE A 589 6.08 25.91 -59.11
C PHE A 589 5.15 26.27 -60.26
N ARG A 590 5.67 26.82 -61.37
CA ARG A 590 4.89 27.02 -62.59
C ARG A 590 4.43 25.70 -63.17
N THR A 591 5.32 24.71 -63.31
CA THR A 591 4.94 23.37 -63.77
C THR A 591 3.94 22.70 -62.81
N LEU A 592 4.11 22.85 -61.49
CA LEU A 592 3.19 22.32 -60.49
C LEU A 592 1.80 22.97 -60.58
N TYR A 593 1.77 24.29 -60.67
CA TYR A 593 0.54 25.08 -60.83
C TYR A 593 -0.19 24.69 -62.11
N ASP A 594 0.50 24.67 -63.26
CA ASP A 594 -0.08 24.27 -64.54
C ASP A 594 -0.61 22.82 -64.50
N SER A 595 0.11 21.90 -63.86
CA SER A 595 -0.30 20.50 -63.71
C SER A 595 -1.54 20.33 -62.84
N LEU A 596 -1.61 21.03 -61.70
CA LEU A 596 -2.77 20.97 -60.79
C LEU A 596 -4.00 21.65 -61.41
N ARG A 597 -3.79 22.72 -62.18
CA ARG A 597 -4.87 23.38 -62.92
C ARG A 597 -5.49 22.48 -63.99
N VAL A 598 -4.68 21.65 -64.66
CA VAL A 598 -5.14 20.67 -65.66
C VAL A 598 -5.82 19.46 -65.00
N SER A 599 -5.35 19.02 -63.83
CA SER A 599 -5.96 17.90 -63.10
C SER A 599 -7.34 18.22 -62.51
N GLY A 600 -7.68 19.50 -62.34
CA GLY A 600 -8.95 19.95 -61.78
C GLY A 600 -10.04 20.32 -62.79
N SER A 601 -9.86 20.07 -64.09
CA SER A 601 -10.69 20.70 -65.13
C SER A 601 -11.56 19.74 -65.95
N TYR A 602 -11.99 18.61 -65.40
CA TYR A 602 -13.00 17.77 -66.06
C TYR A 602 -14.05 17.31 -65.06
N THR A 603 -15.22 17.94 -65.11
CA THR A 603 -16.43 17.45 -64.48
C THR A 603 -17.38 16.95 -65.57
N LEU A 604 -18.10 15.87 -65.33
CA LEU A 604 -19.13 15.40 -66.25
C LEU A 604 -20.36 16.31 -66.08
N ASP A 605 -20.88 16.85 -67.17
CA ASP A 605 -22.22 17.45 -67.13
C ASP A 605 -23.30 16.37 -66.93
N GLU A 606 -24.54 16.80 -66.68
CA GLU A 606 -25.68 15.90 -66.47
C GLU A 606 -25.96 14.97 -67.66
N ASN A 607 -25.34 15.20 -68.82
CA ASN A 607 -25.43 14.37 -70.02
C ASN A 607 -24.21 13.46 -70.23
N GLY A 608 -23.30 13.37 -69.25
CA GLY A 608 -22.12 12.53 -69.30
C GLY A 608 -21.02 13.00 -70.26
N ARG A 609 -21.05 14.27 -70.70
CA ARG A 609 -19.96 14.87 -71.48
C ARG A 609 -18.95 15.50 -70.53
N GLN A 610 -17.66 15.34 -70.85
CA GLN A 610 -16.60 16.02 -70.12
C GLN A 610 -16.68 17.52 -70.39
N VAL A 611 -17.02 18.31 -69.38
CA VAL A 611 -17.06 19.77 -69.45
C VAL A 611 -15.98 20.35 -68.53
N LEU A 612 -15.33 21.41 -69.02
CA LEU A 612 -14.28 22.10 -68.30
C LEU A 612 -14.88 22.91 -67.15
N ASP A 613 -14.67 22.48 -65.90
CA ASP A 613 -15.03 23.30 -64.73
C ASP A 613 -14.13 24.54 -64.69
N ARG A 614 -14.72 25.71 -65.00
CA ARG A 614 -14.00 26.99 -65.02
C ARG A 614 -13.81 27.58 -63.61
N SER A 615 -14.48 27.04 -62.59
CA SER A 615 -14.43 27.56 -61.21
C SER A 615 -13.22 27.06 -60.41
N ALA A 616 -12.61 25.92 -60.81
CA ALA A 616 -11.42 25.37 -60.17
C ALA A 616 -10.16 26.24 -60.38
N GLY A 617 -10.11 27.02 -61.46
CA GLY A 617 -8.98 27.88 -61.80
C GLY A 617 -8.89 29.17 -60.97
N GLU A 618 -9.99 29.63 -60.37
CA GLU A 618 -10.04 30.90 -59.62
C GLU A 618 -9.56 30.78 -58.16
N GLN A 619 -9.39 29.56 -57.61
CA GLN A 619 -9.07 29.34 -56.19
C GLN A 619 -7.64 28.85 -55.91
N LEU A 620 -6.85 28.53 -56.93
CA LEU A 620 -5.47 28.07 -56.73
C LEU A 620 -4.51 29.28 -56.61
N PRO A 621 -3.68 29.35 -55.55
CA PRO A 621 -2.77 30.46 -55.36
C PRO A 621 -1.66 30.47 -56.44
N ASP A 622 -1.36 31.65 -56.99
CA ASP A 622 -0.33 31.86 -58.01
C ASP A 622 1.09 31.78 -57.42
N LEU A 623 1.54 30.55 -57.15
CA LEU A 623 2.77 30.28 -56.42
C LEU A 623 4.02 31.03 -56.94
N PRO A 624 4.29 31.12 -58.27
CA PRO A 624 5.41 31.90 -58.79
C PRO A 624 5.46 33.35 -58.28
N ASN A 625 4.29 33.98 -58.13
CA ASN A 625 4.14 35.37 -57.73
C ASN A 625 4.04 35.56 -56.21
N LEU A 626 3.89 34.48 -55.44
CA LEU A 626 3.88 34.49 -53.97
C LEU A 626 5.25 34.27 -53.33
N LEU A 627 6.23 33.81 -54.13
CA LEU A 627 7.58 33.50 -53.64
C LEU A 627 8.43 34.77 -53.47
N ARG A 628 8.88 35.02 -52.24
CA ARG A 628 9.77 36.14 -51.85
C ARG A 628 11.08 35.61 -51.30
N THR A 629 12.20 36.25 -51.65
CA THR A 629 13.53 35.90 -51.16
C THR A 629 13.98 36.82 -50.05
N LYS A 630 14.51 36.23 -48.98
CA LYS A 630 15.31 36.88 -47.95
C LYS A 630 16.67 36.18 -47.87
N TRP A 631 17.65 36.84 -47.27
CA TRP A 631 18.96 36.25 -47.01
C TRP A 631 19.44 36.67 -45.64
N LEU A 632 20.26 35.82 -45.03
CA LEU A 632 20.95 36.10 -43.79
C LEU A 632 22.38 35.57 -43.95
N ALA A 633 23.37 36.45 -43.78
CA ALA A 633 24.77 36.12 -44.03
C ALA A 633 25.25 34.96 -43.15
N GLU A 634 25.15 35.11 -41.84
CA GLU A 634 25.60 34.12 -40.85
C GLU A 634 24.56 34.05 -39.73
N ASP A 635 23.85 32.92 -39.63
CA ASP A 635 22.81 32.71 -38.62
C ASP A 635 23.45 32.22 -37.31
N TRP A 636 23.99 33.15 -36.53
CA TRP A 636 24.69 32.84 -35.29
C TRP A 636 23.78 32.27 -34.20
N ASP A 637 22.48 32.61 -34.19
CA ASP A 637 21.51 32.09 -33.23
C ASP A 637 21.24 30.60 -33.48
N GLU A 638 21.07 30.24 -34.75
CA GLU A 638 20.88 28.85 -35.13
C GLU A 638 22.18 28.04 -34.98
N LEU A 639 23.34 28.63 -35.28
CA LEU A 639 24.64 27.99 -35.02
C LEU A 639 24.80 27.71 -33.52
N TYR A 640 24.45 28.67 -32.66
CA TYR A 640 24.46 28.49 -31.21
C TYR A 640 23.56 27.33 -30.81
N ARG A 641 22.33 27.25 -31.36
CA ARG A 641 21.40 26.15 -31.08
C ARG A 641 21.96 24.79 -31.48
N LEU A 642 22.58 24.67 -32.66
CA LEU A 642 23.16 23.42 -33.15
C LEU A 642 24.41 22.99 -32.36
N VAL A 643 25.29 23.93 -32.01
CA VAL A 643 26.45 23.67 -31.13
C VAL A 643 26.00 23.29 -29.73
N ALA A 644 24.95 23.92 -29.20
CA ALA A 644 24.34 23.56 -27.93
C ALA A 644 23.68 22.17 -27.94
N ALA A 645 23.18 21.70 -29.09
CA ALA A 645 22.61 20.36 -29.23
C ALA A 645 23.68 19.27 -29.42
N ASP A 646 24.85 19.58 -29.98
CA ASP A 646 25.91 18.61 -30.24
C ASP A 646 26.64 18.18 -28.95
N THR A 647 26.76 16.88 -28.70
CA THR A 647 27.33 16.30 -27.47
C THR A 647 28.83 16.02 -27.55
N LEU A 648 29.45 16.15 -28.73
CA LEU A 648 30.81 15.70 -29.02
C LEU A 648 31.76 16.88 -29.33
N ILE A 649 31.30 18.12 -29.17
CA ILE A 649 32.12 19.33 -29.30
C ILE A 649 32.98 19.51 -28.04
N ALA A 650 34.29 19.65 -28.24
CA ALA A 650 35.24 20.03 -27.20
C ALA A 650 35.06 21.52 -26.80
N ASP A 651 35.31 21.86 -25.54
CA ASP A 651 35.27 23.25 -25.03
C ASP A 651 33.93 23.97 -25.32
N LYS A 652 32.84 23.19 -25.34
CA LYS A 652 31.51 23.62 -25.80
C LYS A 652 30.98 24.83 -25.05
N GLN A 653 31.11 24.87 -23.73
CA GLN A 653 30.56 25.96 -22.91
C GLN A 653 31.29 27.28 -23.18
N GLU A 654 32.60 27.20 -23.37
CA GLU A 654 33.45 28.34 -23.69
C GLU A 654 33.22 28.84 -25.11
N VAL A 655 33.01 27.93 -26.07
CA VAL A 655 32.64 28.28 -27.45
C VAL A 655 31.27 28.96 -27.49
N LEU A 656 30.25 28.43 -26.78
CA LEU A 656 28.93 29.04 -26.69
C LEU A 656 28.97 30.43 -26.02
N ALA A 657 29.75 30.58 -24.95
CA ALA A 657 29.97 31.87 -24.31
C ALA A 657 30.63 32.88 -25.26
N MET A 658 31.62 32.43 -26.05
CA MET A 658 32.30 33.26 -27.04
C MET A 658 31.36 33.74 -28.16
N MET A 659 30.43 32.90 -28.61
CA MET A 659 29.43 33.25 -29.64
C MET A 659 28.46 34.36 -29.19
N LYS A 660 28.19 34.47 -27.88
CA LYS A 660 27.31 35.51 -27.31
C LYS A 660 28.03 36.82 -26.97
N TRP A 661 29.30 36.74 -26.54
CA TRP A 661 30.01 37.88 -25.98
C TRP A 661 30.70 38.76 -27.05
N GLU A 662 31.30 38.15 -28.08
CA GLU A 662 31.96 38.92 -29.13
C GLU A 662 30.94 39.45 -30.14
N GLY A 663 31.01 40.75 -30.49
CA GLY A 663 30.01 41.43 -31.30
C GLY A 663 30.26 41.34 -32.80
N ASN A 664 31.52 41.26 -33.24
CA ASN A 664 31.88 41.26 -34.66
C ASN A 664 31.92 39.82 -35.23
N PRO A 665 31.07 39.46 -36.22
CA PRO A 665 30.98 38.10 -36.77
C PRO A 665 32.31 37.51 -37.26
N ASP A 666 33.12 38.29 -37.99
CA ASP A 666 34.42 37.85 -38.50
C ASP A 666 35.40 37.58 -37.36
N THR A 667 35.35 38.40 -36.31
CA THR A 667 36.20 38.24 -35.12
C THR A 667 35.75 37.05 -34.28
N ARG A 668 34.43 36.77 -34.20
CA ARG A 668 33.88 35.59 -33.51
C ARG A 668 34.45 34.31 -34.11
N GLU A 669 34.30 34.15 -35.43
CA GLU A 669 34.78 32.97 -36.17
C GLU A 669 36.29 32.79 -36.00
N TRP A 670 37.06 33.86 -36.21
CA TRP A 670 38.50 33.82 -36.12
C TRP A 670 38.99 33.42 -34.72
N ARG A 671 38.40 33.98 -33.66
CA ARG A 671 38.76 33.65 -32.28
C ARG A 671 38.42 32.22 -31.92
N ILE A 672 37.25 31.74 -32.34
CA ILE A 672 36.83 30.35 -32.13
C ILE A 672 37.80 29.40 -32.85
N ARG A 673 38.18 29.73 -34.08
CA ARG A 673 39.13 28.95 -34.89
C ARG A 673 40.53 28.88 -34.28
N MET A 674 41.05 30.00 -33.77
CA MET A 674 42.40 30.07 -33.21
C MET A 674 42.49 29.50 -31.80
N LYS A 675 41.49 29.74 -30.95
CA LYS A 675 41.51 29.35 -29.54
C LYS A 675 40.98 27.94 -29.30
N TYR A 676 40.03 27.47 -30.12
CA TYR A 676 39.38 26.17 -29.97
C TYR A 676 39.44 25.35 -31.28
N PRO A 677 40.64 24.95 -31.75
CA PRO A 677 40.82 24.34 -33.07
C PRO A 677 40.08 23.00 -33.25
N LYS A 678 40.00 22.17 -32.20
CA LYS A 678 39.27 20.88 -32.24
C LYS A 678 37.75 21.09 -32.33
N ALA A 679 37.22 22.05 -31.57
CA ALA A 679 35.81 22.43 -31.64
C ALA A 679 35.46 22.98 -33.03
N TYR A 680 36.33 23.85 -33.55
CA TYR A 680 36.18 24.45 -34.88
C TYR A 680 36.23 23.40 -36.00
N GLU A 681 37.14 22.42 -35.95
CA GLU A 681 37.19 21.33 -36.93
C GLU A 681 35.88 20.52 -36.97
N ARG A 682 35.30 20.22 -35.81
CA ARG A 682 34.00 19.55 -35.73
C ARG A 682 32.86 20.42 -36.27
N MET A 683 32.81 21.70 -35.88
CA MET A 683 31.81 22.65 -36.39
C MET A 683 31.89 22.74 -37.92
N ARG A 684 33.09 22.89 -38.47
CA ARG A 684 33.34 22.95 -39.92
C ARG A 684 32.90 21.69 -40.65
N ARG A 685 33.16 20.51 -40.08
CA ARG A 685 32.86 19.21 -40.71
C ARG A 685 31.39 18.82 -40.62
N VAL A 686 30.71 19.14 -39.51
CA VAL A 686 29.38 18.57 -39.19
C VAL A 686 28.27 19.63 -39.14
N ILE A 687 28.55 20.82 -38.59
CA ILE A 687 27.52 21.84 -38.31
C ILE A 687 27.43 22.89 -39.41
N TYR A 688 28.57 23.41 -39.89
CA TYR A 688 28.60 24.40 -40.97
C TYR A 688 27.91 23.94 -42.26
N PRO A 689 27.96 22.65 -42.68
CA PRO A 689 27.14 22.17 -43.79
C PRO A 689 25.63 22.35 -43.56
N GLN A 690 25.16 22.22 -42.32
CA GLN A 690 23.74 22.42 -41.95
C GLN A 690 23.36 23.90 -41.87
N MET A 691 24.33 24.78 -41.65
CA MET A 691 24.14 26.24 -41.72
C MET A 691 23.95 26.76 -43.14
N ARG A 692 24.24 25.94 -44.16
CA ARG A 692 24.01 26.27 -45.57
C ARG A 692 22.62 25.80 -46.00
N ALA A 693 21.60 26.32 -45.33
CA ALA A 693 20.22 25.88 -45.50
C ALA A 693 19.32 27.00 -46.02
N VAL A 694 18.14 26.61 -46.49
CA VAL A 694 17.08 27.52 -46.92
C VAL A 694 15.82 27.24 -46.12
N ASP A 695 15.37 28.25 -45.38
CA ASP A 695 14.14 28.21 -44.60
C ASP A 695 12.97 28.70 -45.45
N PHE A 696 11.87 27.96 -45.48
CA PHE A 696 10.61 28.31 -46.10
C PHE A 696 9.60 28.62 -45.01
N ARG A 697 8.97 29.78 -45.11
CA ARG A 697 7.81 30.17 -44.30
C ARG A 697 6.61 30.37 -45.22
N PHE A 698 5.56 29.60 -44.99
CA PHE A 698 4.28 29.69 -45.67
C PHE A 698 3.29 30.36 -44.72
N ASN A 699 2.79 31.53 -45.10
CA ASN A 699 1.67 32.15 -44.40
C ASN A 699 0.37 31.70 -45.08
N LEU A 700 -0.62 31.28 -44.30
CA LEU A 700 -1.85 30.66 -44.76
C LEU A 700 -3.08 31.38 -44.16
N HIS A 701 -4.19 31.43 -44.90
CA HIS A 701 -5.50 31.83 -44.34
C HIS A 701 -6.57 30.79 -44.63
N ARG A 702 -7.65 30.81 -43.83
CA ARG A 702 -8.78 29.89 -44.00
C ARG A 702 -9.63 30.22 -45.25
N ARG A 703 -9.94 29.20 -46.04
CA ARG A 703 -10.82 29.29 -47.22
C ARG A 703 -12.15 29.96 -46.87
N GLY A 704 -12.54 30.98 -47.63
CA GLY A 704 -13.84 31.66 -47.50
C GLY A 704 -13.94 32.72 -46.40
N MET A 705 -12.93 32.90 -45.55
CA MET A 705 -12.92 33.98 -44.54
C MET A 705 -12.35 35.28 -45.13
N LYS A 706 -13.22 36.28 -45.30
CA LYS A 706 -12.83 37.64 -45.76
C LYS A 706 -12.41 38.58 -44.63
N GLN A 707 -12.82 38.29 -43.39
CA GLN A 707 -12.51 39.09 -42.21
C GLN A 707 -11.60 38.32 -41.27
N ASP A 708 -10.73 39.05 -40.56
CA ASP A 708 -9.68 38.48 -39.71
C ASP A 708 -10.25 37.86 -38.43
N THR A 709 -11.49 38.20 -38.07
CA THR A 709 -12.18 37.70 -36.88
C THR A 709 -13.68 37.65 -37.13
N VAL A 710 -14.32 36.51 -36.84
CA VAL A 710 -15.79 36.36 -36.86
C VAL A 710 -16.25 35.84 -35.49
N TYR A 711 -17.26 36.49 -34.92
CA TYR A 711 -17.95 36.06 -33.71
C TYR A 711 -19.12 35.14 -34.10
N THR A 712 -19.11 33.87 -33.68
CA THR A 712 -20.27 32.98 -33.81
C THR A 712 -20.96 32.79 -32.47
N THR A 713 -22.30 32.76 -32.49
CA THR A 713 -23.11 32.41 -31.30
C THR A 713 -23.49 30.95 -31.40
N GLU A 714 -23.04 30.13 -30.47
CA GLU A 714 -23.29 28.69 -30.41
C GLU A 714 -23.98 28.35 -29.07
N VAL A 715 -24.72 27.24 -29.01
CA VAL A 715 -25.31 26.77 -27.75
C VAL A 715 -24.19 26.30 -26.83
N ASP A 716 -24.24 26.72 -25.57
CA ASP A 716 -23.33 26.23 -24.54
C ASP A 716 -23.73 24.79 -24.14
N ALA A 717 -23.20 23.81 -24.87
CA ALA A 717 -23.54 22.41 -24.67
C ALA A 717 -23.12 21.88 -23.29
N GLU A 718 -22.04 22.42 -22.71
CA GLU A 718 -21.57 22.03 -21.37
C GLU A 718 -22.55 22.51 -20.30
N TYR A 719 -23.00 23.75 -20.39
CA TYR A 719 -24.02 24.29 -19.51
C TYR A 719 -25.33 23.49 -19.58
N MET A 720 -25.81 23.21 -20.80
CA MET A 720 -27.05 22.44 -20.98
C MET A 720 -26.94 21.00 -20.47
N HIS A 721 -25.75 20.40 -20.57
CA HIS A 721 -25.50 19.10 -19.95
C HIS A 721 -25.61 19.16 -18.42
N ALA A 722 -25.11 20.22 -17.80
CA ALA A 722 -25.22 20.40 -16.36
C ALA A 722 -26.66 20.63 -15.89
N VAL A 723 -27.47 21.36 -16.67
CA VAL A 723 -28.92 21.51 -16.40
C VAL A 723 -29.62 20.14 -16.40
N GLU A 724 -29.29 19.25 -17.33
CA GLU A 724 -29.83 17.89 -17.36
C GLU A 724 -29.39 17.06 -16.14
N LEU A 725 -28.16 17.24 -15.66
CA LEU A 725 -27.70 16.61 -14.41
C LEU A 725 -28.46 17.12 -13.19
N LEU A 726 -28.77 18.43 -13.13
CA LEU A 726 -29.61 18.99 -12.06
C LEU A 726 -31.03 18.42 -12.07
N LYS A 727 -31.64 18.22 -13.24
CA LYS A 727 -32.95 17.55 -13.36
C LYS A 727 -32.94 16.15 -12.76
N LYS A 728 -31.84 15.43 -12.98
CA LYS A 728 -31.60 14.08 -12.43
C LYS A 728 -31.13 14.08 -10.97
N ARG A 729 -31.08 15.24 -10.32
CA ARG A 729 -30.62 15.44 -8.92
C ARG A 729 -29.16 15.00 -8.70
N ARG A 730 -28.35 14.99 -9.76
CA ARG A 730 -26.91 14.70 -9.70
C ARG A 730 -26.14 15.99 -9.43
N TYR A 731 -26.39 16.59 -8.26
CA TYR A 731 -25.92 17.94 -7.94
C TYR A 731 -24.39 18.05 -7.89
N GLU A 732 -23.69 17.03 -7.42
CA GLU A 732 -22.23 17.05 -7.34
C GLU A 732 -21.59 17.11 -8.74
N GLU A 733 -22.09 16.31 -9.67
CA GLU A 733 -21.62 16.28 -11.05
C GLU A 733 -22.07 17.51 -11.84
N ALA A 734 -23.26 18.04 -11.57
CA ALA A 734 -23.66 19.32 -12.15
C ALA A 734 -22.76 20.46 -11.65
N LEU A 735 -22.40 20.45 -10.37
CA LEU A 735 -21.59 21.50 -9.76
C LEU A 735 -20.16 21.55 -10.33
N THR A 736 -19.56 20.42 -10.69
CA THR A 736 -18.21 20.44 -11.30
C THR A 736 -18.19 21.23 -12.61
N ILE A 737 -19.28 21.19 -13.37
CA ILE A 737 -19.45 21.95 -14.62
C ILE A 737 -19.91 23.39 -14.32
N LEU A 738 -20.84 23.59 -13.39
CA LEU A 738 -21.49 24.88 -13.15
C LEU A 738 -20.67 25.90 -12.36
N ARG A 739 -19.57 25.48 -11.73
CA ARG A 739 -18.71 26.37 -10.91
C ARG A 739 -18.31 27.69 -11.60
N PRO A 740 -17.89 27.71 -12.89
CA PRO A 740 -17.45 28.93 -13.56
C PRO A 740 -18.57 29.92 -13.88
N TYR A 741 -19.83 29.47 -13.88
CA TYR A 741 -20.97 30.28 -14.34
C TYR A 741 -21.50 31.23 -13.25
N GLU A 742 -21.38 30.82 -11.97
CA GLU A 742 -21.84 31.57 -10.80
C GLU A 742 -23.25 32.15 -10.96
N ASP A 743 -24.19 31.33 -11.45
CA ASP A 743 -25.56 31.76 -11.70
C ASP A 743 -26.60 31.08 -10.77
N ARG A 744 -27.88 31.36 -11.00
CA ARG A 744 -29.01 30.73 -10.30
C ARG A 744 -28.91 29.19 -10.24
N ASN A 745 -28.55 28.54 -11.34
CA ASN A 745 -28.44 27.07 -11.40
C ASN A 745 -27.20 26.58 -10.64
N THR A 746 -26.10 27.33 -10.70
CA THR A 746 -24.91 27.08 -9.86
C THR A 746 -25.27 27.16 -8.38
N ALA A 747 -26.02 28.20 -7.96
CA ALA A 747 -26.46 28.36 -6.58
C ALA A 747 -27.43 27.26 -6.14
N LEU A 748 -28.34 26.83 -7.03
CA LEU A 748 -29.24 25.70 -6.80
C LEU A 748 -28.45 24.41 -6.51
N ALA A 749 -27.36 24.16 -7.24
CA ALA A 749 -26.47 23.03 -6.99
C ALA A 749 -25.80 23.14 -5.62
N TYR A 750 -25.26 24.32 -5.28
CA TYR A 750 -24.63 24.57 -3.98
C TYR A 750 -25.61 24.39 -2.81
N MET A 751 -26.82 24.96 -2.87
CA MET A 751 -27.82 24.83 -1.79
C MET A 751 -28.32 23.39 -1.65
N SER A 752 -28.38 22.63 -2.74
CA SER A 752 -28.81 21.22 -2.74
C SER A 752 -27.74 20.28 -2.20
N LEU A 753 -26.51 20.74 -2.03
CA LEU A 753 -25.41 20.02 -1.39
C LEU A 753 -25.11 20.52 0.04
N GLY A 754 -25.84 21.53 0.52
CA GLY A 754 -25.66 22.13 1.85
C GLY A 754 -24.59 23.22 1.93
N TYR A 755 -24.06 23.70 0.80
CA TYR A 755 -23.13 24.83 0.76
C TYR A 755 -23.87 26.18 0.79
N ASP A 756 -24.66 26.39 1.85
CA ASP A 756 -25.66 27.47 1.93
C ASP A 756 -25.04 28.88 1.82
N ALA A 757 -23.88 29.12 2.43
CA ALA A 757 -23.21 30.44 2.37
C ALA A 757 -22.74 30.81 0.95
N ALA A 758 -22.26 29.83 0.18
CA ALA A 758 -21.83 30.04 -1.20
C ALA A 758 -23.03 30.31 -2.12
N ALA A 759 -24.09 29.51 -1.97
CA ALA A 759 -25.35 29.70 -2.69
C ALA A 759 -25.96 31.08 -2.40
N TYR A 760 -25.97 31.50 -1.13
CA TYR A 760 -26.51 32.80 -0.72
C TYR A 760 -25.74 33.96 -1.36
N ARG A 761 -24.41 33.89 -1.41
CA ARG A 761 -23.57 34.91 -2.06
C ARG A 761 -23.86 35.00 -3.57
N ILE A 762 -23.95 33.86 -4.25
CA ILE A 762 -24.21 33.80 -5.69
C ILE A 762 -25.58 34.38 -6.01
N LEU A 763 -26.65 33.91 -5.35
CA LEU A 763 -28.01 34.40 -5.61
C LEU A 763 -28.18 35.89 -5.31
N ARG A 764 -27.47 36.44 -4.33
CA ARG A 764 -27.51 37.87 -4.01
C ARG A 764 -26.79 38.72 -5.06
N ALA A 765 -25.78 38.17 -5.74
CA ALA A 765 -25.01 38.86 -6.77
C ALA A 765 -25.71 38.87 -8.13
N GLU A 766 -26.75 38.07 -8.32
CA GLU A 766 -27.55 38.03 -9.55
C GLU A 766 -28.24 39.38 -9.83
N PRO A 767 -28.12 39.93 -11.05
CA PRO A 767 -28.68 41.25 -11.39
C PRO A 767 -30.19 41.39 -11.10
N ASP A 768 -30.96 40.32 -11.37
CA ASP A 768 -32.42 40.31 -11.26
C ASP A 768 -32.93 39.63 -9.98
N ALA A 769 -32.07 39.48 -8.97
CA ALA A 769 -32.39 38.76 -7.73
C ALA A 769 -33.64 39.31 -7.04
N ALA A 770 -33.82 40.64 -6.98
CA ALA A 770 -34.93 41.32 -6.30
C ALA A 770 -36.29 41.17 -7.00
N SER A 771 -36.27 40.89 -8.31
CA SER A 771 -37.45 40.83 -9.18
C SER A 771 -37.84 39.41 -9.56
N THR A 772 -36.97 38.42 -9.28
CA THR A 772 -37.21 37.02 -9.61
C THR A 772 -37.82 36.28 -8.42
N PRO A 773 -39.08 35.79 -8.50
CA PRO A 773 -39.75 35.12 -7.37
C PRO A 773 -38.99 33.88 -6.88
N ASP A 774 -38.42 33.09 -7.80
CA ASP A 774 -37.65 31.88 -7.46
C ASP A 774 -36.40 32.21 -6.65
N ILE A 775 -35.65 33.25 -7.04
CA ILE A 775 -34.43 33.67 -6.35
C ILE A 775 -34.77 34.19 -4.96
N GLN A 776 -35.80 35.03 -4.83
CA GLN A 776 -36.29 35.52 -3.53
C GLN A 776 -36.69 34.36 -2.61
N TYR A 777 -37.37 33.35 -3.14
CA TYR A 777 -37.76 32.17 -2.36
C TYR A 777 -36.54 31.34 -1.91
N MET A 778 -35.58 31.08 -2.80
CA MET A 778 -34.35 30.37 -2.45
C MET A 778 -33.50 31.15 -1.44
N LEU A 779 -33.42 32.47 -1.56
CA LEU A 779 -32.77 33.36 -0.58
C LEU A 779 -33.45 33.28 0.79
N ALA A 780 -34.79 33.18 0.84
CA ALA A 780 -35.52 33.01 2.08
C ALA A 780 -35.15 31.70 2.80
N ILE A 781 -35.06 30.59 2.06
CA ILE A 781 -34.61 29.30 2.61
C ILE A 781 -33.19 29.42 3.15
N LEU A 782 -32.27 29.97 2.34
CA LEU A 782 -30.85 30.10 2.70
C LEU A 782 -30.65 31.01 3.92
N ALA A 783 -31.32 32.16 3.98
CA ALA A 783 -31.29 33.05 5.14
C ALA A 783 -31.81 32.34 6.41
N SER A 784 -32.90 31.58 6.30
CA SER A 784 -33.45 30.77 7.41
C SER A 784 -32.47 29.69 7.90
N ARG A 785 -31.71 29.07 6.98
CA ARG A 785 -30.65 28.08 7.32
C ARG A 785 -29.43 28.73 7.97
N LEU A 786 -29.06 29.93 7.52
CA LEU A 786 -27.94 30.71 8.07
C LEU A 786 -28.28 31.39 9.41
N GLY A 787 -29.54 31.32 9.86
CA GLY A 787 -30.02 31.87 11.13
C GLY A 787 -30.50 33.32 11.07
N ASP A 788 -30.57 33.92 9.89
CA ASP A 788 -31.07 35.28 9.67
C ASP A 788 -32.58 35.24 9.36
N GLU A 789 -33.39 35.09 10.41
CA GLU A 789 -34.83 34.92 10.29
C GLU A 789 -35.55 36.17 9.78
N GLU A 790 -35.11 37.38 10.17
CA GLU A 790 -35.73 38.63 9.73
C GLU A 790 -35.59 38.82 8.22
N GLN A 791 -34.38 38.59 7.71
CA GLN A 791 -34.12 38.68 6.28
C GLN A 791 -34.83 37.56 5.52
N ALA A 792 -34.92 36.36 6.11
CA ALA A 792 -35.66 35.23 5.54
C ALA A 792 -37.16 35.53 5.37
N VAL A 793 -37.80 36.12 6.39
CA VAL A 793 -39.21 36.55 6.30
C VAL A 793 -39.38 37.59 5.21
N THR A 794 -38.50 38.58 5.14
CA THR A 794 -38.54 39.63 4.11
C THR A 794 -38.47 39.04 2.70
N TYR A 795 -37.50 38.16 2.44
CA TYR A 795 -37.37 37.48 1.16
C TYR A 795 -38.58 36.58 0.84
N PHE A 796 -39.11 35.87 1.83
CA PHE A 796 -40.28 35.03 1.65
C PHE A 796 -41.52 35.86 1.27
N LEU A 797 -41.81 36.94 2.00
CA LEU A 797 -42.93 37.82 1.68
C LEU A 797 -42.79 38.43 0.28
N ARG A 798 -41.58 38.88 -0.08
CA ARG A 798 -41.30 39.38 -1.43
C ARG A 798 -41.52 38.31 -2.50
N SER A 799 -41.14 37.07 -2.24
CA SER A 799 -41.37 35.97 -3.18
C SER A 799 -42.86 35.68 -3.40
N VAL A 800 -43.67 35.76 -2.33
CA VAL A 800 -45.14 35.55 -2.39
C VAL A 800 -45.82 36.73 -3.08
N GLU A 801 -45.36 37.97 -2.87
CA GLU A 801 -45.83 39.15 -3.59
C GLU A 801 -45.62 39.01 -5.10
N LEU A 802 -44.45 38.51 -5.52
CA LEU A 802 -44.12 38.29 -6.93
C LEU A 802 -44.86 37.07 -7.52
N ARG A 803 -45.08 36.02 -6.72
CA ARG A 803 -45.81 34.81 -7.13
C ARG A 803 -46.54 34.16 -5.96
N GLU A 804 -47.85 34.39 -5.89
CA GLU A 804 -48.69 33.99 -4.76
C GLU A 804 -48.64 32.49 -4.44
N SER A 805 -48.52 31.61 -5.46
CA SER A 805 -48.49 30.15 -5.27
C SER A 805 -47.35 29.65 -4.38
N LEU A 806 -46.30 30.45 -4.20
CA LEU A 806 -45.19 30.14 -3.28
C LEU A 806 -45.62 30.08 -1.81
N LYS A 807 -46.76 30.68 -1.44
CA LYS A 807 -47.30 30.57 -0.08
C LYS A 807 -47.55 29.11 0.32
N PHE A 808 -48.10 28.32 -0.60
CA PHE A 808 -48.39 26.89 -0.36
C PHE A 808 -47.11 26.05 -0.37
N ARG A 809 -46.11 26.43 -1.17
CA ARG A 809 -44.79 25.80 -1.17
C ARG A 809 -44.06 26.03 0.15
N GLY A 810 -44.20 27.23 0.73
CA GLY A 810 -43.66 27.59 2.04
C GLY A 810 -44.14 26.69 3.17
N ASN A 811 -45.36 26.15 3.09
CA ASN A 811 -45.86 25.21 4.10
C ASN A 811 -45.21 23.81 4.01
N LEU A 812 -44.65 23.46 2.85
CA LEU A 812 -43.93 22.20 2.66
C LEU A 812 -42.48 22.31 3.15
N ASP A 813 -41.78 23.38 2.78
CA ASP A 813 -40.37 23.59 3.14
C ASP A 813 -40.25 23.97 4.63
N PRO A 814 -39.62 23.15 5.50
CA PRO A 814 -39.73 23.37 6.95
C PRO A 814 -39.07 24.67 7.43
N GLU A 815 -38.06 25.15 6.71
CA GLU A 815 -37.40 26.45 6.92
C GLU A 815 -38.41 27.61 6.87
N ILE A 816 -39.34 27.55 5.92
CA ILE A 816 -40.37 28.58 5.69
C ILE A 816 -41.61 28.28 6.54
N SER A 817 -42.05 27.02 6.65
CA SER A 817 -43.18 26.61 7.49
C SER A 817 -42.97 27.00 8.97
N ARG A 818 -41.73 26.92 9.45
CA ARG A 818 -41.34 27.41 10.78
C ARG A 818 -41.56 28.93 10.90
N LEU A 819 -41.15 29.71 9.89
CA LEU A 819 -41.34 31.17 9.88
C LEU A 819 -42.84 31.53 9.80
N ILE A 820 -43.61 30.85 8.94
CA ILE A 820 -45.07 31.03 8.82
C ILE A 820 -45.74 30.89 10.20
N ARG A 821 -45.42 29.82 10.93
CA ARG A 821 -46.00 29.56 12.26
C ARG A 821 -45.51 30.54 13.33
N LYS A 822 -44.20 30.79 13.39
CA LYS A 822 -43.59 31.67 14.40
C LYS A 822 -44.09 33.10 14.28
N TYR A 823 -44.20 33.62 13.06
CA TYR A 823 -44.62 35.00 12.79
C TYR A 823 -46.12 35.13 12.48
N GLY A 824 -46.87 34.03 12.44
CA GLY A 824 -48.30 34.02 12.15
C GLY A 824 -48.63 34.56 10.74
N LEU A 825 -47.80 34.24 9.75
CA LEU A 825 -47.99 34.70 8.38
C LEU A 825 -49.18 33.94 7.74
N PHE A 826 -50.02 34.64 6.98
CA PHE A 826 -51.11 34.05 6.19
C PHE A 826 -52.09 33.15 6.98
N ARG A 827 -52.38 33.47 8.25
CA ARG A 827 -53.27 32.64 9.11
C ARG A 827 -54.61 32.29 8.46
N GLU A 828 -55.21 33.23 7.74
CA GLU A 828 -56.50 33.06 7.07
C GLU A 828 -56.50 31.95 5.98
N ASP A 829 -55.34 31.63 5.41
CA ASP A 829 -55.18 30.63 4.35
C ASP A 829 -54.87 29.21 4.88
N PHE A 830 -54.52 29.06 6.16
CA PHE A 830 -54.01 27.81 6.74
C PHE A 830 -54.77 27.29 7.98
N GLU A 831 -55.76 28.05 8.47
CA GLU A 831 -56.82 27.57 9.38
C GLU A 831 -57.91 26.82 8.60
#